data_AF-A0A6M0F275-F1
#
_entry.id   AF-A0A6M0F275-F1
#
_cell.length_a   1.000
_cell.length_b   1.000
_cell.length_c   1.000
_cell.angle_alpha   90.00
_cell.angle_beta   90.00
_cell.angle_gamma   90.00
#
_symmetry.space_group_name_H-M   'P 1'
#
loop_
_entity.id
_entity.type
_entity.pdbx_description
1 polymer ?
#
loop_
_entity_poly.entity_id
_entity_poly.type
_entity_poly.pdbx_seq_one_letter_code
_entity_poly.pdbx_strand_id
1 'polypeptide(L)'
;MNQVTTTQTTLDRDSVSCVSVPSLTTRLLFIDPSVQKHHILTTNVKLGTHVYLLEAGQDGVKQITQILQNLKPEIRNYEVQIVAHGCPATLYLGTAELSLKTLDRYTQSIQSWFLNSQASTLKPQLVFYACNLASGDAGEEFLTKLHHLTGADIHASTTKVGNAALGGNWELNTTTVPSKNPHSSSTAQSAIHSLFSPDALATYPAVLMPTDTDNDGINDENDLDDDNDGIPDTVETTADTDGDGIINSLDLDSDNDGILDVIEAGGTDADGDGMIGVNGSIIDVDGDGLHDPIDNIDNTTNAQTNLVPSPQNPSTLVPVRALINPSFEHPGGFTGVHRVEALNSSTPEIDGWQTTHPSVNSPIFGAFERPIELWNNGFLTVSTATDAGNYFAEINAENDSALYQDIYILAGESVNISFLHRGREGSDTAEVFISDPDEWTGTTFLGSKEFSLTVTTNTTGTSTQGGGTTIGDGSGWARYIGTWSGPSTASTHRFAFQSISTSKGNRSQGNFLDDIQIELAPFIEFADTDTTNNVNLVTVGEDGNYYLTLALNGLIRSVATVDIRLGAGSTISADDFTLGTPIGGNGSALSVEKLGDGTIRLTLPVGVYDINDASEYISIPLDFTDNVVEPNEVANFELINPTGGGDGNSDLDLKINDAFADAATKDTHTVTIATDESVHTGSPLSVENSDDDSIANYLDLDSDNDGIPDNIEAQSTRNYIAPSGIGDPTSSGTFVDDNRDGLDDRYDSNQTNAIGQNADNSYTHSGIGLTPVHTDNDSIPDYLDDDSDNDNTSDREESGFTDHTTAGDEDTDGLLDRYESGSTNDGFDVNDQLINASGHFTLPDTDNDTADNGSNAAPPTTDLDYRDDNATTLAIAAKDATKAEGDSGTTPFTFTITRSGDHSGTTDVTWSVSGNGADANDFGGTFPSDTITFADGETTKDITINVSGDSLIEGNEGFQVTLSNPSNGASVTTASANGSITNDDATTLAIAAKDATKAEGDSGTTPFTFTITRSGDHSGTTDVTWSVS
;
A
#
# COMPACT_ATOMS: atom_id res chain seq x y z
N MET A 1 61.55 -5.35 5.41
CA MET A 1 62.73 -4.78 6.10
C MET A 1 62.26 -4.24 7.44
N ASN A 2 62.80 -4.83 8.52
CA ASN A 2 62.91 -4.41 9.93
C ASN A 2 61.72 -3.71 10.62
N GLN A 3 60.94 -4.41 11.44
CA GLN A 3 61.18 -4.81 12.85
C GLN A 3 61.12 -3.64 13.86
N VAL A 4 60.14 -3.71 14.75
CA VAL A 4 60.27 -3.28 16.15
C VAL A 4 59.75 -4.40 17.05
N THR A 5 60.52 -4.62 18.11
CA THR A 5 60.64 -5.82 18.93
C THR A 5 59.78 -5.74 20.20
N THR A 6 59.33 -6.90 20.64
CA THR A 6 58.70 -7.29 21.91
C THR A 6 59.46 -6.86 23.18
N THR A 7 58.76 -6.63 24.30
CA THR A 7 58.99 -7.39 25.56
C THR A 7 57.79 -7.32 26.53
N GLN A 8 57.41 -8.49 27.03
CA GLN A 8 56.40 -8.78 28.05
C GLN A 8 57.12 -9.46 29.23
N THR A 9 56.83 -9.11 30.50
CA THR A 9 57.05 -9.87 31.77
C THR A 9 56.79 -8.92 32.94
N THR A 10 56.18 -9.21 34.10
CA THR A 10 55.72 -10.42 34.82
C THR A 10 54.93 -9.96 36.05
N LEU A 11 53.98 -10.80 36.51
CA LEU A 11 53.22 -10.67 37.76
C LEU A 11 54.10 -10.61 39.02
N ASP A 12 53.68 -9.83 40.03
CA ASP A 12 53.99 -10.14 41.43
C ASP A 12 52.73 -9.98 42.30
N ARG A 13 52.38 -11.06 43.02
CA ARG A 13 51.30 -11.16 44.00
C ARG A 13 51.97 -11.18 45.38
N ASP A 14 51.79 -10.14 46.18
CA ASP A 14 51.35 -10.24 47.59
C ASP A 14 51.46 -8.89 48.34
N SER A 15 50.52 -8.70 49.26
CA SER A 15 50.47 -7.73 50.38
C SER A 15 49.78 -6.35 50.18
N VAL A 16 48.54 -6.34 50.67
CA VAL A 16 47.55 -5.28 50.88
C VAL A 16 48.03 -4.14 51.80
N SER A 17 47.72 -2.87 51.45
CA SER A 17 47.22 -1.86 52.40
C SER A 17 46.51 -0.73 51.64
N CYS A 18 45.31 -0.40 52.12
CA CYS A 18 44.29 0.49 51.57
C CYS A 18 44.76 1.87 51.09
N VAL A 19 44.41 2.21 49.85
CA VAL A 19 44.14 3.60 49.43
C VAL A 19 42.64 3.65 49.15
N SER A 20 41.93 4.48 49.90
CA SER A 20 40.51 4.76 49.68
C SER A 20 40.33 5.37 48.28
N VAL A 21 39.69 4.63 47.38
CA VAL A 21 39.22 5.16 46.10
C VAL A 21 38.14 6.21 46.38
N PRO A 22 38.15 7.39 45.73
CA PRO A 22 37.03 8.32 45.81
C PRO A 22 35.79 7.63 45.25
N SER A 23 34.65 7.75 45.94
CA SER A 23 33.34 7.29 45.46
C SER A 23 33.07 7.87 44.06
N LEU A 24 33.09 7.04 43.02
CA LEU A 24 32.66 7.43 41.66
C LEU A 24 31.13 7.57 41.66
N THR A 25 30.62 8.75 41.32
CA THR A 25 29.18 8.97 41.07
C THR A 25 28.80 8.26 39.77
N THR A 26 27.74 7.44 39.79
CA THR A 26 27.21 6.75 38.60
C THR A 26 26.28 7.68 37.82
N ARG A 27 26.42 7.77 36.49
CA ARG A 27 25.49 8.56 35.66
C ARG A 27 24.42 7.66 35.06
N LEU A 28 23.18 8.07 35.17
CA LEU A 28 22.01 7.41 34.59
C LEU A 28 21.39 8.39 33.59
N LEU A 29 21.31 7.96 32.33
CA LEU A 29 20.70 8.70 31.25
C LEU A 29 19.40 8.03 30.88
N PHE A 30 18.32 8.78 30.91
CA PHE A 30 17.02 8.39 30.38
C PHE A 30 16.76 9.22 29.12
N ILE A 31 16.40 8.54 28.04
CA ILE A 31 16.03 9.19 26.79
C ILE A 31 14.60 8.78 26.48
N ASP A 32 13.79 9.80 26.21
CA ASP A 32 12.44 9.62 25.74
C ASP A 32 12.42 9.09 24.30
N PRO A 33 11.55 8.12 23.95
CA PRO A 33 11.49 7.54 22.62
C PRO A 33 11.06 8.52 21.52
N SER A 34 10.30 9.58 21.83
CA SER A 34 9.92 10.58 20.81
C SER A 34 11.08 11.48 20.39
N VAL A 35 12.21 11.44 21.11
CA VAL A 35 13.43 12.17 20.73
C VAL A 35 13.96 11.67 19.38
N GLN A 36 13.83 12.54 18.38
CA GLN A 36 14.29 12.29 17.02
C GLN A 36 15.76 11.85 16.97
N LYS A 37 16.04 10.78 16.21
CA LYS A 37 17.39 10.22 16.02
C LYS A 37 18.16 10.00 17.35
N HIS A 38 17.47 9.61 18.42
CA HIS A 38 18.04 9.37 19.76
C HIS A 38 19.25 8.42 19.77
N HIS A 39 19.40 7.54 18.77
CA HIS A 39 20.55 6.66 18.61
C HIS A 39 21.91 7.41 18.54
N ILE A 40 21.94 8.65 18.02
CA ILE A 40 23.14 9.50 18.01
C ILE A 40 23.55 9.86 19.43
N LEU A 41 22.56 10.13 20.28
CA LEU A 41 22.75 10.49 21.69
C LEU A 41 23.06 9.27 22.56
N THR A 42 22.53 8.08 22.26
CA THR A 42 22.81 6.84 23.03
C THR A 42 24.21 6.27 22.76
N THR A 43 24.73 6.41 21.54
CA THR A 43 26.02 5.83 21.11
C THR A 43 27.24 6.67 21.47
N ASN A 44 27.06 7.95 21.79
CA ASN A 44 28.14 8.92 22.01
C ASN A 44 28.18 9.52 23.42
N VAL A 45 27.76 8.75 24.42
CA VAL A 45 27.81 9.14 25.84
C VAL A 45 29.18 8.89 26.46
N LYS A 46 29.55 9.70 27.47
CA LYS A 46 30.76 9.49 28.26
C LYS A 46 30.79 8.08 28.89
N LEU A 47 31.96 7.45 28.83
CA LEU A 47 32.23 6.11 29.40
C LEU A 47 31.83 6.04 30.88
N GLY A 48 31.04 5.02 31.25
CA GLY A 48 30.52 4.82 32.61
C GLY A 48 29.09 5.35 32.86
N THR A 49 28.41 5.80 31.80
CA THR A 49 26.98 6.16 31.82
C THR A 49 26.12 4.93 31.55
N HIS A 50 25.06 4.72 32.33
CA HIS A 50 24.03 3.72 32.02
C HIS A 50 22.89 4.42 31.29
N VAL A 51 22.58 3.95 30.08
CA VAL A 51 21.57 4.54 29.21
C VAL A 51 20.32 3.66 29.26
N TYR A 52 19.17 4.30 29.44
CA TYR A 52 17.84 3.69 29.42
C TYR A 52 17.01 4.45 28.37
N LEU A 53 16.53 3.73 27.36
CA LEU A 53 15.49 4.22 26.47
C LEU A 53 14.15 3.88 27.11
N LEU A 54 13.25 4.86 27.22
CA LEU A 54 11.90 4.64 27.75
C LEU A 54 11.00 4.00 26.68
N GLU A 55 9.93 3.35 27.10
CA GLU A 55 8.91 2.76 26.22
C GLU A 55 7.83 3.79 25.90
N ALA A 56 7.47 3.97 24.62
CA ALA A 56 6.60 5.06 24.16
C ALA A 56 5.16 4.95 24.70
N GLY A 57 4.60 3.74 24.69
CA GLY A 57 3.24 3.46 25.18
C GLY A 57 3.08 3.36 26.70
N GLN A 58 4.09 3.77 27.49
CA GLN A 58 4.03 3.73 28.96
C GLN A 58 4.39 5.07 29.60
N ASP A 59 3.82 5.32 30.78
CA ASP A 59 4.10 6.51 31.59
C ASP A 59 5.58 6.59 31.99
N GLY A 60 6.33 7.49 31.33
CA GLY A 60 7.78 7.60 31.48
C GLY A 60 8.23 8.01 32.88
N VAL A 61 7.41 8.79 33.61
CA VAL A 61 7.70 9.14 35.01
C VAL A 61 7.66 7.90 35.90
N LYS A 62 6.70 6.99 35.68
CA LYS A 62 6.64 5.69 36.39
C LYS A 62 7.79 4.77 35.99
N GLN A 63 8.15 4.69 34.70
CA GLN A 63 9.28 3.89 34.23
C GLN A 63 10.60 4.31 34.91
N ILE A 64 10.92 5.61 34.88
CA ILE A 64 12.10 6.17 35.57
C ILE A 64 12.06 5.81 37.06
N THR A 65 10.90 5.97 37.70
CA THR A 65 10.70 5.63 39.11
C THR A 65 11.05 4.17 39.40
N GLN A 66 10.51 3.23 38.62
CA GLN A 66 10.75 1.80 38.78
C GLN A 66 12.21 1.42 38.56
N ILE A 67 12.86 1.99 37.53
CA ILE A 67 14.28 1.77 37.25
C ILE A 67 15.14 2.24 38.44
N LEU A 68 14.91 3.46 38.93
CA LEU A 68 15.66 4.02 40.06
C LEU A 68 15.46 3.24 41.37
N GLN A 69 14.27 2.67 41.60
CA GLN A 69 13.97 1.84 42.77
C GLN A 69 14.63 0.46 42.70
N ASN A 70 14.81 -0.09 41.50
CA ASN A 70 15.43 -1.41 41.28
C ASN A 70 16.95 -1.38 41.18
N LEU A 71 17.59 -0.20 41.28
CA LEU A 71 19.04 -0.09 41.27
C LEU A 71 19.68 -0.88 42.42
N LYS A 72 20.78 -1.56 42.12
CA LYS A 72 21.51 -2.37 43.10
C LYS A 72 21.93 -1.50 44.31
N PRO A 73 21.91 -2.05 45.54
CA PRO A 73 22.30 -1.35 46.77
C PRO A 73 23.70 -0.72 46.78
N GLU A 74 24.57 -1.09 45.84
CA GLU A 74 25.93 -0.60 45.68
C GLU A 74 25.98 0.73 44.88
N ILE A 75 24.93 1.05 44.12
CA ILE A 75 24.76 2.30 43.36
C ILE A 75 23.99 3.30 44.24
N ARG A 76 24.64 3.77 45.31
CA ARG A 76 24.03 4.74 46.26
C ARG A 76 24.17 6.20 45.83
N ASN A 77 25.14 6.49 44.97
CA ASN A 77 25.46 7.84 44.51
C ASN A 77 25.33 7.90 42.99
N TYR A 78 24.21 8.44 42.51
CA TYR A 78 23.95 8.61 41.09
C TYR A 78 23.44 10.01 40.72
N GLU A 79 23.68 10.38 39.48
CA GLU A 79 23.17 11.58 38.80
C GLU A 79 22.15 11.11 37.75
N VAL A 80 20.97 11.74 37.72
CA VAL A 80 19.91 11.45 36.76
C VAL A 80 19.90 12.52 35.69
N GLN A 81 19.95 12.10 34.44
CA GLN A 81 19.93 12.96 33.27
C GLN A 81 18.80 12.49 32.37
N ILE A 82 17.96 13.43 31.92
CA ILE A 82 16.77 13.14 31.12
C ILE A 82 16.85 13.96 29.83
N VAL A 83 16.69 13.29 28.69
CA VAL A 83 16.57 13.90 27.36
C VAL A 83 15.15 13.64 26.88
N ALA A 84 14.43 14.72 26.58
CA ALA A 84 13.02 14.66 26.20
C ALA A 84 12.64 15.96 25.49
N HIS A 85 11.54 15.91 24.73
CA HIS A 85 10.91 17.13 24.22
C HIS A 85 10.37 17.98 25.38
N GLY A 86 10.44 19.30 25.24
CA GLY A 86 9.94 20.20 26.27
C GLY A 86 9.57 21.59 25.78
N CYS A 87 8.72 22.21 26.58
CA CYS A 87 8.23 23.58 26.46
C CYS A 87 8.30 24.25 27.85
N PRO A 88 8.06 25.57 27.96
CA PRO A 88 8.08 26.25 29.27
C PRO A 88 7.24 25.50 30.31
N ALA A 89 7.89 25.04 31.40
CA ALA A 89 7.27 24.30 32.50
C ALA A 89 6.67 22.92 32.18
N THR A 90 6.97 22.32 31.01
CA THR A 90 6.43 21.03 30.57
C THR A 90 7.52 20.15 29.96
N LEU A 91 7.51 18.87 30.31
CA LEU A 91 8.40 17.83 29.80
C LEU A 91 7.57 16.61 29.38
N TYR A 92 7.82 16.05 28.20
CA TYR A 92 7.11 14.88 27.70
C TYR A 92 7.95 13.61 27.90
N LEU A 93 7.36 12.57 28.52
CA LEU A 93 8.04 11.34 28.92
C LEU A 93 7.16 10.10 28.66
N GLY A 94 7.32 9.43 27.52
CA GLY A 94 6.39 8.44 27.00
C GLY A 94 4.99 9.03 26.95
N THR A 95 3.99 8.33 27.47
CA THR A 95 2.62 8.87 27.58
C THR A 95 2.43 9.90 28.70
N ALA A 96 3.50 10.36 29.38
CA ALA A 96 3.40 11.24 30.54
C ALA A 96 3.84 12.68 30.24
N GLU A 97 2.90 13.62 30.35
CA GLU A 97 3.22 15.04 30.49
C GLU A 97 3.62 15.32 31.94
N LEU A 98 4.86 15.74 32.19
CA LEU A 98 5.34 16.25 33.47
C LEU A 98 5.39 17.78 33.45
N SER A 99 4.36 18.41 34.00
CA SER A 99 4.19 19.86 34.02
C SER A 99 3.70 20.38 35.36
N LEU A 100 3.55 21.70 35.53
CA LEU A 100 2.93 22.27 36.73
C LEU A 100 1.52 21.75 37.01
N LYS A 101 0.77 21.32 35.98
CA LYS A 101 -0.59 20.77 36.12
C LYS A 101 -0.58 19.34 36.64
N THR A 102 0.40 18.54 36.20
CA THR A 102 0.47 17.10 36.50
C THR A 102 1.41 16.75 37.65
N LEU A 103 2.24 17.69 38.12
CA LEU A 103 3.25 17.47 39.16
C LEU A 103 2.67 16.91 40.48
N ASP A 104 1.45 17.31 40.84
CA ASP A 104 0.77 16.81 42.04
C ASP A 104 0.45 15.31 41.91
N ARG A 105 0.10 14.83 40.71
CA ARG A 105 -0.14 13.39 40.40
C ARG A 105 1.13 12.57 40.62
N TYR A 106 2.28 13.11 40.24
CA TYR A 106 3.58 12.42 40.29
C TYR A 106 4.38 12.64 41.58
N THR A 107 3.84 13.37 42.55
CA THR A 107 4.55 13.76 43.78
C THR A 107 5.18 12.57 44.51
N GLN A 108 4.46 11.46 44.69
CA GLN A 108 4.99 10.28 45.38
C GLN A 108 6.11 9.59 44.59
N SER A 109 5.93 9.45 43.28
CA SER A 109 6.91 8.86 42.37
C SER A 109 8.21 9.65 42.37
N ILE A 110 8.13 10.96 42.17
CA ILE A 110 9.28 11.88 42.09
C ILE A 110 10.00 12.01 43.43
N GLN A 111 9.27 12.06 44.56
CA GLN A 111 9.89 12.05 45.89
C GLN A 111 10.73 10.78 46.12
N SER A 112 10.37 9.67 45.48
CA SER A 112 11.07 8.40 45.63
C SER A 112 12.40 8.30 44.87
N TRP A 113 12.60 9.13 43.83
CA TRP A 113 13.74 9.07 42.91
C TRP A 113 15.10 9.14 43.58
N PHE A 114 15.20 9.79 44.75
CA PHE A 114 16.47 9.96 45.46
C PHE A 114 16.41 9.52 46.94
N LEU A 115 15.39 8.76 47.37
CA LEU A 115 15.30 8.31 48.77
C LEU A 115 16.46 7.38 49.17
N ASN A 116 16.93 6.56 48.21
CA ASN A 116 18.02 5.60 48.42
C ASN A 116 19.43 6.23 48.44
N SER A 117 19.58 7.51 48.03
CA SER A 117 20.85 8.25 47.99
C SER A 117 21.09 9.17 49.19
N GLN A 118 20.09 9.34 50.08
CA GLN A 118 20.14 10.20 51.27
C GLN A 118 21.13 9.75 52.37
N ALA A 119 21.82 8.62 52.19
CA ALA A 119 22.90 8.17 53.08
C ALA A 119 24.27 8.82 52.74
N SER A 120 24.35 9.60 51.66
CA SER A 120 25.56 10.27 51.18
C SER A 120 25.64 11.73 51.64
N THR A 121 26.87 12.26 51.79
CA THR A 121 27.10 13.68 52.10
C THR A 121 26.98 14.59 50.86
N LEU A 122 26.67 14.03 49.68
CA LEU A 122 26.53 14.74 48.40
C LEU A 122 25.04 14.86 48.06
N LYS A 123 24.63 16.05 47.62
CA LYS A 123 23.26 16.29 47.15
C LYS A 123 23.01 15.59 45.80
N PRO A 124 21.80 15.03 45.57
CA PRO A 124 21.44 14.48 44.28
C PRO A 124 21.41 15.57 43.19
N GLN A 125 21.69 15.18 41.94
CA GLN A 125 21.68 16.06 40.77
C GLN A 125 20.66 15.53 39.77
N LEU A 126 19.86 16.43 39.20
CA LEU A 126 18.87 16.15 38.18
C LEU A 126 19.08 17.12 37.01
N VAL A 127 19.28 16.59 35.80
CA VAL A 127 19.65 17.37 34.62
C VAL A 127 18.63 17.11 33.53
N PHE A 128 18.08 18.18 32.95
CA PHE A 128 17.13 18.11 31.84
C PHE A 128 17.73 18.71 30.58
N TYR A 129 17.78 17.89 29.52
CA TYR A 129 17.97 18.34 28.14
C TYR A 129 16.58 18.37 27.50
N ALA A 130 15.95 19.55 27.51
CA ALA A 130 14.63 19.78 26.95
C ALA A 130 14.51 21.26 26.56
N CYS A 131 13.87 21.57 25.44
CA CYS A 131 13.69 22.94 24.97
C CYS A 131 12.92 23.78 26.00
N ASN A 132 13.40 25.00 26.26
CA ASN A 132 12.66 26.05 26.98
C ASN A 132 12.10 25.71 28.37
N LEU A 133 12.42 24.56 28.96
CA LEU A 133 11.79 24.05 30.19
C LEU A 133 11.85 25.05 31.36
N ALA A 134 12.96 25.77 31.47
CA ALA A 134 13.20 26.77 32.51
C ALA A 134 12.73 28.18 32.14
N SER A 135 12.11 28.37 30.97
CA SER A 135 11.74 29.68 30.44
C SER A 135 10.52 30.27 31.16
N GLY A 136 10.56 31.58 31.38
CA GLY A 136 9.49 32.36 31.99
C GLY A 136 9.21 32.02 33.47
N ASP A 137 8.23 32.72 34.03
CA ASP A 137 7.82 32.57 35.44
C ASP A 137 7.31 31.15 35.73
N ALA A 138 6.66 30.51 34.75
CA ALA A 138 6.17 29.15 34.85
C ALA A 138 7.31 28.13 34.96
N GLY A 139 8.37 28.26 34.14
CA GLY A 139 9.54 27.40 34.20
C GLY A 139 10.28 27.52 35.53
N GLU A 140 10.42 28.74 36.06
CA GLU A 140 11.01 28.96 37.38
C GLU A 140 10.20 28.30 38.51
N GLU A 141 8.87 28.41 38.47
CA GLU A 141 7.98 27.77 39.44
C GLU A 141 8.05 26.24 39.35
N PHE A 142 8.06 25.68 38.13
CA PHE A 142 8.15 24.25 37.88
C PHE A 142 9.43 23.65 38.47
N LEU A 143 10.59 24.22 38.13
CA LEU A 143 11.88 23.77 38.65
C LEU A 143 11.97 23.94 40.17
N THR A 144 11.39 25.01 40.71
CA THR A 144 11.33 25.24 42.16
C THR A 144 10.53 24.14 42.85
N LYS A 145 9.33 23.80 42.37
CA LYS A 145 8.53 22.71 42.97
C LYS A 145 9.23 21.36 42.84
N LEU A 146 9.81 21.08 41.69
CA LEU A 146 10.54 19.83 41.45
C LEU A 146 11.78 19.69 42.34
N HIS A 147 12.49 20.79 42.61
CA HIS A 147 13.58 20.84 43.59
C HIS A 147 13.09 20.50 45.01
N HIS A 148 11.92 21.04 45.42
CA HIS A 148 11.34 20.74 46.73
C HIS A 148 10.91 19.28 46.86
N LEU A 149 10.42 18.66 45.77
CA LEU A 149 10.01 17.26 45.77
C LEU A 149 11.19 16.29 45.79
N THR A 150 12.21 16.54 44.97
CA THR A 150 13.35 15.63 44.80
C THR A 150 14.49 15.87 45.81
N GLY A 151 14.62 17.11 46.30
CA GLY A 151 15.80 17.57 47.03
C GLY A 151 17.07 17.67 46.19
N ALA A 152 16.98 17.48 44.87
CA ALA A 152 18.11 17.50 43.93
C ALA A 152 18.41 18.92 43.46
N ASP A 153 19.69 19.24 43.22
CA ASP A 153 20.02 20.45 42.48
C ASP A 153 19.70 20.21 41.00
N ILE A 154 18.91 21.10 40.39
CA ILE A 154 18.35 20.90 39.05
C ILE A 154 19.06 21.82 38.06
N HIS A 155 19.37 21.29 36.86
CA HIS A 155 19.92 22.04 35.73
C HIS A 155 19.01 21.86 34.50
N ALA A 156 18.64 22.96 33.85
CA ALA A 156 17.78 22.97 32.67
C ALA A 156 18.07 24.20 31.79
N SER A 157 17.48 24.25 30.59
CA SER A 157 17.64 25.35 29.62
C SER A 157 16.43 26.29 29.60
N THR A 158 16.67 27.59 29.41
CA THR A 158 15.62 28.59 29.07
C THR A 158 15.48 28.80 27.56
N THR A 159 16.30 28.14 26.73
CA THR A 159 16.32 28.28 25.27
C THR A 159 16.11 26.92 24.60
N LYS A 160 15.89 26.91 23.27
CA LYS A 160 15.84 25.66 22.49
C LYS A 160 17.13 24.85 22.70
N VAL A 161 17.02 23.53 22.91
CA VAL A 161 18.13 22.60 23.11
C VAL A 161 18.29 21.72 21.88
N GLY A 162 19.48 21.69 21.27
CA GLY A 162 19.72 20.87 20.07
C GLY A 162 20.57 21.58 19.01
N ASN A 163 20.25 21.34 17.73
CA ASN A 163 20.97 21.84 16.56
C ASN A 163 21.03 23.37 16.52
N ALA A 164 22.24 23.91 16.31
CA ALA A 164 22.48 25.35 16.24
C ALA A 164 21.91 26.02 14.98
N ALA A 165 21.78 25.29 13.87
CA ALA A 165 21.14 25.80 12.65
C ALA A 165 19.64 26.06 12.87
N LEU A 166 18.99 25.23 13.68
CA LEU A 166 17.57 25.35 14.06
C LEU A 166 17.36 26.27 15.28
N GLY A 167 18.33 27.15 15.57
CA GLY A 167 18.28 28.10 16.69
C GLY A 167 18.46 27.48 18.10
N GLY A 168 18.77 26.18 18.19
CA GLY A 168 19.05 25.47 19.42
C GLY A 168 20.47 25.61 19.94
N ASN A 169 20.70 25.23 21.19
CA ASN A 169 22.05 25.03 21.74
C ASN A 169 22.02 24.07 22.93
N TRP A 170 23.14 23.43 23.25
CA TRP A 170 23.19 22.47 24.35
C TRP A 170 23.49 23.10 25.72
N GLU A 171 23.21 24.39 25.92
CA GLU A 171 23.51 25.10 27.17
C GLU A 171 22.40 24.95 28.21
N LEU A 172 22.77 24.46 29.40
CA LEU A 172 21.87 24.41 30.57
C LEU A 172 22.13 25.63 31.45
N ASN A 173 21.44 26.72 31.13
CA ASN A 173 21.72 28.06 31.65
C ASN A 173 20.97 28.40 32.97
N THR A 174 20.09 27.52 33.44
CA THR A 174 19.35 27.69 34.70
C THR A 174 19.69 26.60 35.71
N THR A 175 19.87 27.01 36.98
CA THR A 175 20.02 26.10 38.11
C THR A 175 19.25 26.58 39.34
N THR A 176 18.67 25.63 40.10
CA THR A 176 17.90 25.93 41.32
C THR A 176 18.78 26.36 42.52
N VAL A 177 20.12 26.41 42.36
CA VAL A 177 21.05 26.92 43.38
C VAL A 177 21.95 28.03 42.83
N PRO A 178 21.96 29.25 43.42
CA PRO A 178 22.91 30.28 43.00
C PRO A 178 24.35 29.88 43.33
N SER A 179 25.21 29.85 42.29
CA SER A 179 26.66 29.64 42.42
C SER A 179 27.26 30.58 43.46
N LYS A 180 27.98 30.04 44.45
CA LYS A 180 28.73 30.81 45.46
C LYS A 180 30.02 31.45 44.91
N ASN A 181 30.24 31.49 43.59
CA ASN A 181 31.36 32.17 42.96
C ASN A 181 30.93 32.87 41.65
N PRO A 182 30.71 34.19 41.65
CA PRO A 182 30.25 34.94 40.46
C PRO A 182 31.35 35.20 39.41
N HIS A 183 32.39 34.36 39.34
CA HIS A 183 33.53 34.55 38.44
C HIS A 183 33.96 33.29 37.65
N SER A 184 33.17 32.22 37.62
CA SER A 184 33.31 31.23 36.54
C SER A 184 32.50 31.71 35.33
N SER A 185 33.15 31.93 34.20
CA SER A 185 32.50 32.25 32.93
C SER A 185 31.45 31.18 32.58
N SER A 186 30.39 31.56 31.86
CA SER A 186 29.33 30.67 31.34
C SER A 186 29.88 29.40 30.66
N THR A 187 31.04 29.52 30.01
CA THR A 187 31.80 28.41 29.39
C THR A 187 32.28 27.33 30.35
N ALA A 188 32.47 27.63 31.65
CA ALA A 188 32.96 26.66 32.63
C ALA A 188 31.82 25.85 33.27
N GLN A 189 30.57 26.29 33.19
CA GLN A 189 29.41 25.63 33.79
C GLN A 189 28.79 24.59 32.83
N SER A 190 28.81 24.86 31.52
CA SER A 190 28.44 23.93 30.46
C SER A 190 29.37 22.70 30.36
N ALA A 191 30.66 22.86 30.70
CA ALA A 191 31.64 21.77 30.68
C ALA A 191 31.49 20.73 31.82
N ILE A 192 30.75 21.05 32.89
CA ILE A 192 30.68 20.20 34.11
C ILE A 192 29.66 19.06 33.94
N HIS A 193 28.65 19.24 33.08
CA HIS A 193 27.59 18.26 32.85
C HIS A 193 27.54 17.66 31.44
N SER A 194 28.39 18.09 30.48
CA SER A 194 28.37 17.55 29.11
C SER A 194 28.42 16.02 29.14
N LEU A 195 27.30 15.35 28.90
CA LEU A 195 27.24 13.89 28.89
C LEU A 195 27.74 13.33 27.57
N PHE A 196 27.43 14.06 26.51
CA PHE A 196 27.68 13.71 25.13
C PHE A 196 29.07 14.17 24.69
N SER A 197 29.64 13.46 23.72
CA SER A 197 30.86 13.88 23.03
C SER A 197 30.61 15.19 22.25
N PRO A 198 31.63 16.05 22.06
CA PRO A 198 31.50 17.23 21.21
C PRO A 198 31.01 16.91 19.80
N ASP A 199 31.40 15.74 19.27
CA ASP A 199 30.98 15.29 17.95
C ASP A 199 29.47 15.00 17.92
N ALA A 200 28.93 14.31 18.90
CA ALA A 200 27.49 14.03 18.95
C ALA A 200 26.63 15.28 19.14
N LEU A 201 27.13 16.28 19.87
CA LEU A 201 26.43 17.56 20.01
C LEU A 201 26.46 18.37 18.71
N ALA A 202 27.50 18.19 17.88
CA ALA A 202 27.67 18.90 16.61
C ALA A 202 26.94 18.22 15.44
N THR A 203 26.71 16.90 15.51
CA THR A 203 26.06 16.12 14.46
C THR A 203 24.60 15.79 14.74
N TYR A 204 24.04 16.21 15.88
CA TYR A 204 22.63 15.97 16.19
C TYR A 204 21.74 16.88 15.31
N PRO A 205 20.80 16.31 14.53
CA PRO A 205 20.11 17.07 13.49
C PRO A 205 18.95 17.95 13.99
N ALA A 206 18.37 17.66 15.16
CA ALA A 206 17.10 18.24 15.60
C ALA A 206 17.19 19.16 16.83
N VAL A 207 16.06 19.73 17.26
CA VAL A 207 15.88 20.40 18.57
C VAL A 207 14.88 19.62 19.42
N LEU A 208 15.02 19.68 20.75
CA LEU A 208 14.23 18.90 21.73
C LEU A 208 12.91 19.62 22.12
N MET A 209 12.13 20.05 21.13
CA MET A 209 10.77 20.61 21.27
C MET A 209 9.80 19.76 20.45
N PRO A 210 8.54 19.55 20.88
CA PRO A 210 7.53 18.91 20.02
C PRO A 210 7.53 19.61 18.66
N THR A 211 7.36 18.84 17.59
CA THR A 211 7.16 19.39 16.25
C THR A 211 5.75 20.03 16.22
N ASP A 212 5.66 21.15 15.51
CA ASP A 212 4.53 22.09 15.41
C ASP A 212 4.82 22.81 14.08
N THR A 213 4.47 22.14 13.00
CA THR A 213 5.00 22.38 11.65
C THR A 213 4.43 23.67 11.06
N ASP A 214 3.13 23.90 11.18
CA ASP A 214 2.44 25.12 10.75
C ASP A 214 2.54 26.31 11.76
N ASN A 215 2.92 26.06 13.02
CA ASN A 215 2.97 27.03 14.12
C ASN A 215 1.61 27.61 14.55
N ASP A 216 0.51 26.90 14.39
CA ASP A 216 -0.81 27.34 14.86
C ASP A 216 -0.99 27.19 16.39
N GLY A 217 -0.13 26.39 17.02
CA GLY A 217 -0.08 26.14 18.46
C GLY A 217 -0.80 24.87 18.93
N ILE A 218 -1.30 24.06 18.00
CA ILE A 218 -1.48 22.61 18.12
C ILE A 218 -0.09 21.98 17.86
N ASN A 219 0.06 20.67 17.90
CA ASN A 219 1.36 20.04 17.72
C ASN A 219 1.13 18.80 16.90
N ASP A 220 2.07 18.45 16.03
CA ASP A 220 1.86 17.45 14.97
C ASP A 220 1.18 16.14 15.47
N GLU A 221 1.60 15.62 16.63
CA GLU A 221 0.96 14.42 17.21
C GLU A 221 -0.54 14.55 17.60
N ASN A 222 -1.10 15.76 17.60
CA ASN A 222 -2.48 16.09 17.92
C ASN A 222 -3.11 17.06 16.89
N ASP A 223 -2.39 17.39 15.82
CA ASP A 223 -2.97 18.09 14.68
C ASP A 223 -3.69 17.09 13.77
N LEU A 224 -4.57 17.60 12.91
CA LEU A 224 -5.22 16.79 11.87
C LEU A 224 -4.74 17.15 10.46
N ASP A 225 -3.96 18.22 10.37
CA ASP A 225 -3.41 18.86 9.17
C ASP A 225 -2.15 19.63 9.66
N ASP A 226 -1.04 18.91 9.78
CA ASP A 226 0.18 19.30 10.50
C ASP A 226 0.89 20.52 9.87
N ASP A 227 0.76 20.74 8.55
CA ASP A 227 1.33 21.88 7.83
C ASP A 227 0.29 22.91 7.34
N ASN A 228 -1.01 22.61 7.50
CA ASN A 228 -2.14 23.50 7.25
C ASN A 228 -2.26 23.92 5.79
N ASP A 229 -1.84 23.05 4.87
CA ASP A 229 -2.04 23.20 3.44
C ASP A 229 -3.52 22.96 3.01
N GLY A 230 -4.35 22.43 3.91
CA GLY A 230 -5.76 22.13 3.69
C GLY A 230 -6.05 20.69 3.25
N ILE A 231 -5.05 19.82 3.28
CA ILE A 231 -5.14 18.37 3.15
C ILE A 231 -4.94 17.76 4.55
N PRO A 232 -5.80 16.84 5.01
CA PRO A 232 -5.61 16.23 6.34
C PRO A 232 -4.53 15.14 6.30
N ASP A 233 -3.68 15.00 7.33
CA ASP A 233 -2.55 14.04 7.39
C ASP A 233 -2.93 12.59 7.03
N THR A 234 -4.20 12.23 7.30
CA THR A 234 -4.77 10.92 6.96
C THR A 234 -4.82 10.64 5.46
N VAL A 235 -4.74 11.67 4.62
CA VAL A 235 -4.76 11.66 3.17
C VAL A 235 -3.32 11.71 2.63
N GLU A 236 -2.45 12.57 3.17
CA GLU A 236 -1.06 12.68 2.71
C GLU A 236 -0.17 11.53 3.17
N THR A 237 -0.56 10.87 4.26
CA THR A 237 0.16 9.73 4.85
C THR A 237 1.56 10.10 5.36
N THR A 238 2.31 9.11 5.86
CA THR A 238 3.70 9.31 6.31
C THR A 238 4.72 9.15 5.18
N ALA A 239 4.31 9.30 3.92
CA ALA A 239 5.18 9.21 2.75
C ALA A 239 6.05 10.48 2.63
N ASP A 240 7.09 10.41 1.81
CA ASP A 240 8.04 11.49 1.51
C ASP A 240 8.22 11.41 -0.02
N THR A 241 7.31 12.09 -0.75
CA THR A 241 7.10 11.91 -2.20
C THR A 241 8.30 12.44 -3.00
N ASP A 242 8.87 13.58 -2.60
CA ASP A 242 10.03 14.19 -3.26
C ASP A 242 11.39 13.66 -2.76
N GLY A 243 11.41 12.98 -1.62
CA GLY A 243 12.59 12.36 -1.03
C GLY A 243 13.56 13.35 -0.36
N ASP A 244 13.11 14.56 -0.02
CA ASP A 244 13.95 15.59 0.60
C ASP A 244 14.15 15.36 2.12
N GLY A 245 13.35 14.47 2.70
CA GLY A 245 13.40 14.07 4.10
C GLY A 245 12.42 14.80 5.02
N ILE A 246 11.56 15.66 4.48
CA ILE A 246 10.28 16.10 5.04
C ILE A 246 9.23 15.08 4.56
N ILE A 247 8.27 14.71 5.42
CA ILE A 247 7.18 13.80 4.99
C ILE A 247 6.04 14.67 4.49
N ASN A 248 5.22 14.16 3.57
CA ASN A 248 4.16 14.91 2.89
C ASN A 248 3.26 15.66 3.86
N SER A 249 2.84 15.02 4.95
CA SER A 249 2.06 15.66 6.02
C SER A 249 2.83 16.72 6.82
N LEU A 250 3.96 17.23 6.35
CA LEU A 250 4.77 18.27 6.96
C LEU A 250 5.38 19.19 5.90
N ASP A 251 4.96 19.02 4.64
CA ASP A 251 5.53 19.66 3.46
C ASP A 251 4.43 20.42 2.71
N LEU A 252 4.70 21.67 2.36
CA LEU A 252 3.72 22.53 1.67
C LEU A 252 3.75 22.36 0.14
N ASP A 253 4.65 21.50 -0.35
CA ASP A 253 4.89 21.16 -1.75
C ASP A 253 5.45 19.72 -1.79
N SER A 254 4.59 18.75 -1.50
CA SER A 254 4.92 17.35 -1.20
C SER A 254 5.72 16.63 -2.29
N ASP A 255 5.57 17.03 -3.55
CA ASP A 255 6.34 16.50 -4.68
C ASP A 255 7.35 17.49 -5.27
N ASN A 256 7.43 18.70 -4.70
CA ASN A 256 8.39 19.78 -4.99
C ASN A 256 8.37 20.19 -6.47
N ASP A 257 7.19 20.12 -7.08
CA ASP A 257 6.97 20.47 -8.48
C ASP A 257 6.78 22.00 -8.68
N GLY A 258 6.65 22.74 -7.58
CA GLY A 258 6.53 24.19 -7.54
C GLY A 258 5.08 24.70 -7.52
N ILE A 259 4.09 23.81 -7.51
CA ILE A 259 2.71 24.08 -7.15
C ILE A 259 2.53 23.65 -5.69
N LEU A 260 1.99 24.53 -4.86
CA LEU A 260 1.79 24.22 -3.44
C LEU A 260 0.59 23.28 -3.29
N ASP A 261 0.65 22.34 -2.36
CA ASP A 261 -0.38 21.32 -2.14
C ASP A 261 -1.78 21.93 -1.91
N VAL A 262 -1.84 23.08 -1.22
CA VAL A 262 -3.07 23.89 -1.05
C VAL A 262 -3.76 24.27 -2.36
N ILE A 263 -3.00 24.46 -3.44
CA ILE A 263 -3.52 24.78 -4.78
C ILE A 263 -4.01 23.51 -5.47
N GLU A 264 -3.30 22.41 -5.33
CA GLU A 264 -3.64 21.10 -5.91
C GLU A 264 -4.90 20.52 -5.27
N ALA A 265 -5.07 20.70 -3.97
CA ALA A 265 -6.29 20.37 -3.22
C ALA A 265 -7.50 21.24 -3.59
N GLY A 266 -7.32 22.25 -4.45
CA GLY A 266 -8.35 23.21 -4.87
C GLY A 266 -8.66 24.29 -3.82
N GLY A 267 -7.75 24.50 -2.87
CA GLY A 267 -7.77 25.55 -1.85
C GLY A 267 -7.44 26.94 -2.40
N THR A 268 -7.29 27.92 -1.51
CA THR A 268 -6.92 29.30 -1.90
C THR A 268 -5.88 29.86 -0.94
N ASP A 269 -4.65 29.99 -1.43
CA ASP A 269 -3.57 30.69 -0.73
C ASP A 269 -3.58 32.18 -1.09
N ALA A 270 -4.19 33.00 -0.23
CA ALA A 270 -4.42 34.41 -0.54
C ALA A 270 -3.20 35.32 -0.26
N ASP A 271 -2.20 34.85 0.49
CA ASP A 271 -0.99 35.60 0.81
C ASP A 271 0.34 34.94 0.44
N GLY A 272 0.29 33.78 -0.23
CA GLY A 272 1.43 33.14 -0.89
C GLY A 272 2.37 32.46 0.10
N ASP A 273 1.84 31.95 1.22
CA ASP A 273 2.63 31.30 2.26
C ASP A 273 2.48 29.77 2.31
N GLY A 274 1.74 29.18 1.35
CA GLY A 274 1.54 27.73 1.22
C GLY A 274 0.49 27.14 2.15
N MET A 275 -0.02 27.93 3.10
CA MET A 275 -1.05 27.49 4.02
C MET A 275 -2.43 27.99 3.58
N ILE A 276 -3.48 27.32 4.04
CA ILE A 276 -4.84 27.75 3.76
C ILE A 276 -5.20 29.01 4.56
N GLY A 277 -5.66 30.05 3.86
CA GLY A 277 -6.19 31.28 4.49
C GLY A 277 -5.32 32.53 4.34
N VAL A 278 -5.11 33.27 5.44
CA VAL A 278 -4.30 34.50 5.48
C VAL A 278 -3.45 34.54 6.75
N ASN A 279 -2.12 34.42 6.60
CA ASN A 279 -1.11 34.32 7.68
C ASN A 279 -1.38 33.15 8.64
N GLY A 280 -1.66 31.95 8.12
CA GLY A 280 -1.99 30.76 8.93
C GLY A 280 -3.22 30.95 9.83
N SER A 281 -4.10 31.91 9.53
CA SER A 281 -5.31 32.17 10.30
C SER A 281 -6.51 31.55 9.59
N ILE A 282 -6.75 30.27 9.86
CA ILE A 282 -7.95 29.55 9.44
C ILE A 282 -9.17 29.99 10.26
N ILE A 283 -10.37 29.94 9.65
CA ILE A 283 -11.63 29.96 10.40
C ILE A 283 -11.91 28.52 10.80
N ASP A 284 -11.37 28.11 11.93
CA ASP A 284 -11.68 26.86 12.63
C ASP A 284 -12.56 27.20 13.84
N VAL A 285 -13.85 26.91 13.74
CA VAL A 285 -14.85 27.34 14.74
C VAL A 285 -14.92 26.40 15.95
N ASP A 286 -14.51 25.14 15.84
CA ASP A 286 -14.60 24.14 16.90
C ASP A 286 -13.24 23.69 17.47
N GLY A 287 -12.14 24.05 16.82
CA GLY A 287 -10.77 23.95 17.33
C GLY A 287 -10.17 22.57 17.15
N ASP A 288 -10.49 21.88 16.07
CA ASP A 288 -10.03 20.52 15.78
C ASP A 288 -8.86 20.44 14.78
N GLY A 289 -8.38 21.59 14.26
CA GLY A 289 -7.25 21.67 13.35
C GLY A 289 -7.66 21.76 11.87
N LEU A 290 -8.94 21.53 11.52
CA LEU A 290 -9.39 21.62 10.14
C LEU A 290 -10.12 22.93 9.82
N HIS A 291 -9.90 23.45 8.61
CA HIS A 291 -10.59 24.66 8.16
C HIS A 291 -12.06 24.39 7.80
N ASP A 292 -13.02 25.14 8.40
CA ASP A 292 -14.48 25.01 8.25
C ASP A 292 -15.03 24.79 6.81
N PRO A 293 -14.44 25.33 5.71
CA PRO A 293 -14.91 25.08 4.35
C PRO A 293 -14.61 23.67 3.81
N ILE A 294 -13.63 22.98 4.40
CA ILE A 294 -13.16 21.64 4.02
C ILE A 294 -13.60 20.60 5.06
N ASP A 295 -13.82 21.03 6.31
CA ASP A 295 -14.50 20.23 7.35
C ASP A 295 -15.99 19.97 6.98
N ASN A 296 -16.28 18.71 6.63
CA ASN A 296 -17.63 18.24 6.34
C ASN A 296 -18.31 17.52 7.54
N ILE A 297 -17.68 17.52 8.72
CA ILE A 297 -18.06 16.72 9.89
C ILE A 297 -18.29 17.62 11.14
N ASP A 298 -19.40 18.36 11.14
CA ASP A 298 -20.09 18.97 12.32
C ASP A 298 -19.99 20.50 12.55
N ASN A 299 -20.83 21.27 11.83
CA ASN A 299 -21.06 22.70 12.08
C ASN A 299 -21.76 23.08 13.42
N THR A 300 -21.76 22.23 14.46
CA THR A 300 -22.48 22.52 15.70
C THR A 300 -21.59 22.93 16.87
N THR A 301 -21.54 24.25 17.09
CA THR A 301 -21.00 24.93 18.27
C THR A 301 -21.13 24.13 19.58
N ASN A 302 -20.03 23.52 20.06
CA ASN A 302 -19.79 23.21 21.47
C ASN A 302 -18.31 22.97 21.75
N ALA A 303 -17.60 24.04 22.10
CA ALA A 303 -16.26 23.98 22.66
C ALA A 303 -16.16 23.04 23.89
N GLN A 304 -15.08 22.26 23.89
CA GLN A 304 -14.54 21.37 24.93
C GLN A 304 -15.28 20.04 25.18
N THR A 305 -14.85 18.97 24.50
CA THR A 305 -14.64 17.64 25.12
C THR A 305 -13.63 16.81 24.33
N ASN A 306 -12.54 16.38 25.00
CA ASN A 306 -11.71 15.24 24.61
C ASN A 306 -12.56 14.12 23.99
N LEU A 307 -12.12 13.63 22.83
CA LEU A 307 -12.59 12.42 22.19
C LEU A 307 -12.59 11.25 23.20
N VAL A 308 -13.79 10.96 23.71
CA VAL A 308 -14.15 9.65 24.23
C VAL A 308 -15.14 9.10 23.21
N PRO A 309 -14.90 7.92 22.62
CA PRO A 309 -15.82 7.35 21.64
C PRO A 309 -17.19 7.10 22.29
N SER A 310 -18.21 7.77 21.77
CA SER A 310 -19.63 7.46 21.98
C SER A 310 -20.08 6.51 20.86
N PRO A 311 -21.00 5.56 21.09
CA PRO A 311 -21.07 4.32 20.33
C PRO A 311 -21.59 4.55 18.92
N GLN A 312 -20.67 4.45 17.95
CA GLN A 312 -20.96 4.40 16.53
C GLN A 312 -21.48 3.02 16.11
N ASN A 313 -22.27 3.05 15.05
CA ASN A 313 -22.96 2.00 14.30
C ASN A 313 -22.21 0.63 14.24
N PRO A 314 -22.87 -0.52 14.47
CA PRO A 314 -22.21 -1.82 14.68
C PRO A 314 -21.72 -2.53 13.39
N SER A 315 -21.46 -1.82 12.29
CA SER A 315 -21.12 -2.44 11.01
C SER A 315 -19.64 -2.36 10.59
N THR A 316 -18.76 -1.75 11.38
CA THR A 316 -17.32 -1.65 11.05
C THR A 316 -16.37 -1.96 12.23
N LEU A 317 -16.84 -2.56 13.32
CA LEU A 317 -15.98 -2.94 14.45
C LEU A 317 -15.41 -4.35 14.27
N VAL A 318 -14.08 -4.47 14.42
CA VAL A 318 -13.38 -5.75 14.55
C VAL A 318 -14.06 -6.57 15.66
N PRO A 319 -14.32 -7.88 15.46
CA PRO A 319 -15.00 -8.66 16.47
C PRO A 319 -14.13 -8.82 17.72
N VAL A 320 -14.56 -8.27 18.87
CA VAL A 320 -13.84 -8.38 20.14
C VAL A 320 -13.90 -9.84 20.64
N ARG A 321 -12.76 -10.53 20.71
CA ARG A 321 -12.67 -11.95 21.13
C ARG A 321 -11.93 -12.18 22.45
N ALA A 322 -11.59 -11.10 23.16
CA ALA A 322 -11.02 -11.13 24.50
C ALA A 322 -11.81 -10.21 25.43
N LEU A 323 -11.80 -10.49 26.73
CA LEU A 323 -12.38 -9.56 27.71
C LEU A 323 -11.42 -8.41 27.97
N ILE A 324 -11.95 -7.20 27.97
CA ILE A 324 -11.22 -5.99 28.36
C ILE A 324 -11.31 -5.86 29.89
N ASN A 325 -10.21 -5.53 30.56
CA ASN A 325 -10.18 -5.37 32.03
C ASN A 325 -10.82 -6.54 32.84
N PRO A 326 -10.46 -7.81 32.56
CA PRO A 326 -11.09 -9.00 33.16
C PRO A 326 -10.95 -9.11 34.69
N SER A 327 -9.90 -8.51 35.25
CA SER A 327 -9.62 -8.48 36.70
C SER A 327 -9.93 -7.12 37.35
N PHE A 328 -10.57 -6.21 36.62
CA PHE A 328 -11.01 -4.90 37.14
C PHE A 328 -9.90 -3.97 37.66
N GLU A 329 -8.66 -4.15 37.21
CA GLU A 329 -7.51 -3.35 37.66
C GLU A 329 -7.48 -1.92 37.07
N HIS A 330 -8.33 -1.62 36.07
CA HIS A 330 -8.52 -0.28 35.52
C HIS A 330 -9.92 0.30 35.84
N PRO A 331 -10.07 1.61 36.14
CA PRO A 331 -9.04 2.66 36.25
C PRO A 331 -8.34 2.60 37.60
N GLY A 332 -7.13 2.04 37.68
CA GLY A 332 -6.43 1.83 38.94
C GLY A 332 -6.02 3.14 39.66
N GLY A 333 -5.30 3.00 40.78
CA GLY A 333 -4.65 4.15 41.46
C GLY A 333 -5.47 4.89 42.53
N PHE A 334 -6.56 4.30 43.03
CA PHE A 334 -7.36 4.92 44.09
C PHE A 334 -6.68 4.88 45.47
N THR A 335 -6.74 5.98 46.25
CA THR A 335 -6.18 6.06 47.62
C THR A 335 -7.30 6.07 48.69
N GLY A 336 -7.56 4.92 49.32
CA GLY A 336 -8.61 4.74 50.35
C GLY A 336 -9.67 3.71 49.95
N VAL A 337 -10.76 3.53 50.72
CA VAL A 337 -11.94 2.74 50.29
C VAL A 337 -12.67 3.58 49.24
N HIS A 338 -12.33 3.39 47.98
CA HIS A 338 -12.98 4.09 46.88
C HIS A 338 -14.18 3.33 46.38
N ARG A 339 -15.21 4.11 46.04
CA ARG A 339 -16.52 3.68 45.57
C ARG A 339 -16.72 4.39 44.24
N VAL A 340 -16.39 3.72 43.15
CA VAL A 340 -16.71 4.16 41.79
C VAL A 340 -18.21 3.91 41.61
N GLU A 341 -18.98 4.94 41.23
CA GLU A 341 -20.45 4.92 41.20
C GLU A 341 -20.96 5.12 39.77
N ALA A 342 -21.26 4.00 39.10
CA ALA A 342 -22.05 3.85 37.87
C ALA A 342 -21.49 4.43 36.55
N LEU A 343 -21.30 3.50 35.61
CA LEU A 343 -21.26 3.68 34.16
C LEU A 343 -22.45 4.54 33.70
N ASN A 344 -22.21 5.78 33.26
CA ASN A 344 -23.19 6.56 32.49
C ASN A 344 -23.15 6.04 31.04
N SER A 345 -24.28 6.00 30.33
CA SER A 345 -24.32 5.62 28.92
C SER A 345 -23.46 6.52 28.01
N SER A 346 -22.95 7.64 28.53
CA SER A 346 -22.03 8.54 27.83
C SER A 346 -20.55 8.41 28.25
N THR A 347 -20.19 7.71 29.34
CA THR A 347 -18.79 7.40 29.72
C THR A 347 -18.73 6.18 30.68
N PRO A 348 -18.22 5.01 30.26
CA PRO A 348 -18.00 3.89 31.16
C PRO A 348 -16.80 4.16 32.10
N GLU A 349 -17.03 4.31 33.41
CA GLU A 349 -15.97 4.40 34.45
C GLU A 349 -15.17 3.10 34.67
N ILE A 350 -15.59 1.95 34.11
CA ILE A 350 -14.85 0.67 34.18
C ILE A 350 -14.68 0.16 32.75
N ASP A 351 -13.45 0.20 32.26
CA ASP A 351 -13.12 -0.14 30.88
C ASP A 351 -13.64 -1.52 30.50
N GLY A 352 -14.23 -1.62 29.31
CA GLY A 352 -14.72 -2.87 28.74
C GLY A 352 -16.08 -3.35 29.25
N TRP A 353 -16.53 -2.93 30.44
CA TRP A 353 -17.69 -3.52 31.11
C TRP A 353 -18.95 -2.64 31.04
N GLN A 354 -20.09 -3.26 30.71
CA GLN A 354 -21.40 -2.62 30.63
C GLN A 354 -22.39 -3.20 31.66
N THR A 355 -23.48 -2.50 31.94
CA THR A 355 -24.54 -3.00 32.85
C THR A 355 -25.95 -2.78 32.33
N THR A 356 -26.85 -3.72 32.63
CA THR A 356 -28.29 -3.60 32.31
C THR A 356 -29.11 -2.90 33.39
N HIS A 357 -28.48 -2.47 34.49
CA HIS A 357 -29.21 -1.94 35.65
C HIS A 357 -30.01 -0.66 35.28
N PRO A 358 -31.28 -0.51 35.71
CA PRO A 358 -32.17 0.57 35.25
C PRO A 358 -31.72 2.00 35.62
N SER A 359 -30.84 2.14 36.61
CA SER A 359 -30.39 3.42 37.14
C SER A 359 -29.33 4.12 36.28
N VAL A 360 -28.80 3.50 35.22
CA VAL A 360 -27.77 4.10 34.34
C VAL A 360 -28.26 5.35 33.59
N ASN A 361 -29.59 5.54 33.46
CA ASN A 361 -30.21 6.67 32.76
C ASN A 361 -30.85 7.70 33.70
N SER A 362 -30.49 7.74 34.99
CA SER A 362 -31.14 8.61 35.99
C SER A 362 -30.39 9.94 36.19
N PRO A 363 -30.98 11.11 35.86
CA PRO A 363 -30.30 12.41 35.90
C PRO A 363 -30.16 13.02 37.32
N ILE A 364 -30.48 12.28 38.38
CA ILE A 364 -30.42 12.78 39.77
C ILE A 364 -29.33 12.03 40.54
N PHE A 365 -28.16 12.64 40.65
CA PHE A 365 -27.09 12.22 41.55
C PHE A 365 -27.54 12.41 43.01
N GLY A 366 -28.06 11.34 43.62
CA GLY A 366 -28.66 11.43 44.95
C GLY A 366 -29.12 10.09 45.54
N ALA A 367 -28.16 9.27 45.95
CA ALA A 367 -28.24 8.40 47.14
C ALA A 367 -29.11 7.13 47.19
N PHE A 368 -29.84 6.66 46.16
CA PHE A 368 -30.71 5.48 46.40
C PHE A 368 -30.72 4.28 45.44
N GLU A 369 -30.05 4.23 44.29
CA GLU A 369 -30.04 3.01 43.45
C GLU A 369 -28.69 2.92 42.72
N ARG A 370 -27.87 1.87 42.96
CA ARG A 370 -26.44 1.83 42.54
C ARG A 370 -26.06 0.47 41.90
N PRO A 371 -25.48 0.45 40.68
CA PRO A 371 -25.42 -0.77 39.87
C PRO A 371 -24.16 -1.65 40.08
N ILE A 372 -22.94 -1.08 40.19
CA ILE A 372 -21.67 -1.83 40.32
C ILE A 372 -20.67 -1.02 41.15
N GLU A 373 -19.89 -1.65 42.03
CA GLU A 373 -18.86 -1.00 42.87
C GLU A 373 -17.50 -1.72 42.76
N LEU A 374 -16.40 -0.98 42.56
CA LEU A 374 -15.03 -1.53 42.63
C LEU A 374 -14.44 -1.36 44.04
N TRP A 375 -13.76 -2.39 44.54
CA TRP A 375 -13.20 -2.40 45.89
C TRP A 375 -11.70 -2.76 45.90
N ASN A 376 -10.88 -1.98 46.64
CA ASN A 376 -9.42 -2.16 46.66
C ASN A 376 -8.75 -2.27 48.04
N ASN A 377 -9.36 -1.69 49.09
CA ASN A 377 -8.82 -1.70 50.46
C ASN A 377 -9.51 -2.73 51.36
N GLY A 378 -10.24 -3.65 50.75
CA GLY A 378 -11.07 -4.63 51.41
C GLY A 378 -12.32 -4.03 52.07
N PHE A 379 -13.49 -4.46 51.61
CA PHE A 379 -14.77 -4.06 52.19
C PHE A 379 -15.19 -5.06 53.26
N LEU A 380 -15.62 -4.61 54.46
CA LEU A 380 -16.08 -5.49 55.54
C LEU A 380 -15.13 -6.68 55.87
N THR A 381 -13.81 -6.45 55.89
CA THR A 381 -12.76 -7.48 56.12
C THR A 381 -12.55 -8.50 54.99
N VAL A 382 -13.18 -8.30 53.85
CA VAL A 382 -12.94 -9.08 52.63
C VAL A 382 -11.68 -8.58 51.96
N SER A 383 -10.62 -9.39 51.93
CA SER A 383 -9.45 -9.09 51.12
C SER A 383 -9.72 -9.33 49.64
N THR A 384 -8.93 -8.69 48.77
CA THR A 384 -8.80 -9.11 47.37
C THR A 384 -8.48 -10.61 47.31
N ALA A 385 -8.86 -11.25 46.22
CA ALA A 385 -8.49 -12.64 46.04
C ALA A 385 -6.96 -12.75 45.90
N THR A 386 -6.40 -13.84 46.43
CA THR A 386 -4.95 -14.06 46.34
C THR A 386 -4.59 -14.30 44.88
N ASP A 387 -3.61 -13.54 44.36
CA ASP A 387 -3.08 -13.62 42.99
C ASP A 387 -3.98 -13.03 41.87
N ALA A 388 -5.03 -12.25 42.19
CA ALA A 388 -5.96 -11.65 41.22
C ALA A 388 -5.81 -10.13 41.02
N GLY A 389 -4.88 -9.49 41.72
CA GLY A 389 -4.69 -8.04 41.66
C GLY A 389 -5.19 -7.30 42.91
N ASN A 390 -5.44 -6.01 42.77
CA ASN A 390 -5.81 -5.10 43.86
C ASN A 390 -7.28 -4.71 43.86
N TYR A 391 -8.06 -5.04 42.83
CA TYR A 391 -9.45 -4.63 42.67
C TYR A 391 -10.37 -5.82 42.49
N PHE A 392 -11.63 -5.67 42.88
CA PHE A 392 -12.70 -6.63 42.54
C PHE A 392 -14.02 -5.89 42.39
N ALA A 393 -14.91 -6.42 41.55
CA ALA A 393 -16.22 -5.83 41.29
C ALA A 393 -17.29 -6.40 42.23
N GLU A 394 -18.22 -5.55 42.64
CA GLU A 394 -19.47 -5.92 43.30
C GLU A 394 -20.65 -5.65 42.39
N ILE A 395 -21.48 -6.67 42.17
CA ILE A 395 -22.82 -6.52 41.59
C ILE A 395 -23.81 -6.39 42.75
N ASN A 396 -24.34 -5.17 42.95
CA ASN A 396 -25.25 -4.83 44.03
C ASN A 396 -26.69 -5.24 43.70
N ALA A 397 -27.34 -6.06 44.53
CA ALA A 397 -28.65 -6.63 44.23
C ALA A 397 -29.81 -5.90 44.95
N GLU A 398 -30.38 -4.86 44.31
CA GLU A 398 -31.73 -4.34 44.63
C GLU A 398 -32.81 -4.85 43.65
N ASN A 399 -32.42 -5.06 42.39
CA ASN A 399 -33.21 -5.64 41.31
C ASN A 399 -32.32 -6.61 40.51
N ASP A 400 -32.92 -7.47 39.69
CA ASP A 400 -32.15 -8.29 38.75
C ASP A 400 -31.41 -7.35 37.78
N SER A 401 -30.10 -7.51 37.66
CA SER A 401 -29.22 -6.70 36.81
C SER A 401 -28.00 -7.50 36.41
N ALA A 402 -27.44 -7.19 35.25
CA ALA A 402 -26.29 -7.88 34.70
C ALA A 402 -25.10 -6.94 34.51
N LEU A 403 -23.91 -7.47 34.72
CA LEU A 403 -22.62 -6.92 34.29
C LEU A 403 -22.13 -7.75 33.10
N TYR A 404 -21.78 -7.12 31.98
CA TYR A 404 -21.51 -7.85 30.74
C TYR A 404 -20.45 -7.20 29.83
N GLN A 405 -19.88 -8.02 28.95
CA GLN A 405 -19.19 -7.62 27.71
C GLN A 405 -19.73 -8.46 26.56
N ASP A 406 -19.75 -7.88 25.37
CA ASP A 406 -20.10 -8.61 24.15
C ASP A 406 -18.79 -9.12 23.50
N ILE A 407 -18.75 -10.43 23.23
CA ILE A 407 -17.60 -11.16 22.69
C ILE A 407 -18.00 -11.93 21.43
N TYR A 408 -17.12 -12.02 20.44
CA TYR A 408 -17.38 -12.75 19.21
C TYR A 408 -16.89 -14.19 19.29
N ILE A 409 -17.73 -15.14 18.87
CA ILE A 409 -17.48 -16.58 19.01
C ILE A 409 -17.65 -17.25 17.66
N LEU A 410 -16.70 -18.11 17.29
CA LEU A 410 -16.73 -18.80 16.00
C LEU A 410 -17.74 -19.95 15.98
N ALA A 411 -18.16 -20.34 14.77
CA ALA A 411 -19.03 -21.49 14.57
C ALA A 411 -18.41 -22.77 15.16
N GLY A 412 -19.13 -23.43 16.07
CA GLY A 412 -18.71 -24.68 16.69
C GLY A 412 -17.55 -24.57 17.69
N GLU A 413 -17.14 -23.35 18.07
CA GLU A 413 -16.06 -23.13 19.03
C GLU A 413 -16.50 -23.34 20.48
N SER A 414 -15.73 -24.08 21.28
CA SER A 414 -15.96 -24.15 22.73
C SER A 414 -15.30 -22.97 23.44
N VAL A 415 -16.01 -22.33 24.36
CA VAL A 415 -15.48 -21.26 25.24
C VAL A 415 -15.17 -21.84 26.60
N ASN A 416 -13.91 -21.77 27.02
CA ASN A 416 -13.51 -22.09 28.38
C ASN A 416 -13.60 -20.85 29.24
N ILE A 417 -14.18 -20.98 30.44
CA ILE A 417 -14.44 -19.85 31.32
C ILE A 417 -13.91 -20.18 32.71
N SER A 418 -13.22 -19.23 33.33
CA SER A 418 -12.81 -19.29 34.73
C SER A 418 -13.08 -17.94 35.39
N PHE A 419 -13.57 -17.90 36.62
CA PHE A 419 -13.67 -16.65 37.38
C PHE A 419 -13.66 -16.92 38.88
N LEU A 420 -13.34 -15.89 39.65
CA LEU A 420 -13.51 -15.90 41.09
C LEU A 420 -14.84 -15.25 41.46
N HIS A 421 -15.59 -15.93 42.31
CA HIS A 421 -16.84 -15.42 42.86
C HIS A 421 -16.88 -15.63 44.37
N ARG A 422 -17.71 -14.81 45.02
CA ARG A 422 -17.93 -14.80 46.45
C ARG A 422 -19.23 -14.05 46.80
N GLY A 423 -19.95 -14.49 47.83
CA GLY A 423 -20.98 -13.66 48.48
C GLY A 423 -20.43 -12.52 49.38
N ARG A 424 -21.08 -11.35 49.38
CA ARG A 424 -20.76 -10.19 50.25
C ARG A 424 -20.84 -10.54 51.74
N GLU A 425 -22.02 -10.98 52.20
CA GLU A 425 -22.30 -11.46 53.56
C GLU A 425 -23.13 -12.76 53.52
N GLY A 426 -22.52 -13.90 53.84
CA GLY A 426 -23.20 -15.20 53.84
C GLY A 426 -23.18 -15.87 52.46
N SER A 427 -24.20 -16.68 52.15
CA SER A 427 -24.34 -17.30 50.84
C SER A 427 -25.31 -16.49 49.98
N ASP A 428 -24.81 -16.03 48.84
CA ASP A 428 -25.56 -15.29 47.82
C ASP A 428 -25.40 -15.98 46.46
N THR A 429 -26.23 -15.60 45.49
CA THR A 429 -26.30 -16.28 44.20
C THR A 429 -26.26 -15.31 43.03
N ALA A 430 -25.40 -15.62 42.06
CA ALA A 430 -25.43 -15.04 40.72
C ALA A 430 -25.71 -16.13 39.67
N GLU A 431 -26.09 -15.70 38.47
CA GLU A 431 -26.06 -16.52 37.25
C GLU A 431 -24.97 -15.98 36.34
N VAL A 432 -24.26 -16.87 35.66
CA VAL A 432 -23.38 -16.54 34.54
C VAL A 432 -23.98 -17.12 33.26
N PHE A 433 -23.93 -16.36 32.17
CA PHE A 433 -24.45 -16.79 30.86
C PHE A 433 -23.62 -16.21 29.70
N ILE A 434 -23.63 -16.96 28.60
CA ILE A 434 -23.26 -16.51 27.26
C ILE A 434 -24.55 -16.60 26.44
N SER A 435 -24.97 -15.51 25.81
CA SER A 435 -26.23 -15.45 25.05
C SER A 435 -26.13 -14.52 23.86
N ASP A 436 -27.04 -14.62 22.90
CA ASP A 436 -27.19 -13.58 21.88
C ASP A 436 -27.58 -12.24 22.57
N PRO A 437 -26.95 -11.09 22.21
CA PRO A 437 -27.34 -9.79 22.74
C PRO A 437 -28.84 -9.48 22.59
N ASP A 438 -29.48 -9.95 21.52
CA ASP A 438 -30.90 -9.70 21.21
C ASP A 438 -31.87 -10.46 22.13
N GLU A 439 -31.39 -11.45 22.88
CA GLU A 439 -32.20 -12.17 23.87
C GLU A 439 -32.39 -11.36 25.18
N TRP A 440 -31.84 -10.15 25.27
CA TRP A 440 -31.96 -9.25 26.41
C TRP A 440 -32.96 -8.12 26.15
N THR A 441 -33.90 -7.92 27.08
CA THR A 441 -34.75 -6.71 27.11
C THR A 441 -34.58 -5.97 28.43
N GLY A 442 -33.74 -4.94 28.41
CA GLY A 442 -33.31 -4.25 29.63
C GLY A 442 -32.61 -5.22 30.58
N THR A 443 -33.15 -5.40 31.79
CA THR A 443 -32.60 -6.33 32.79
C THR A 443 -33.06 -7.78 32.65
N THR A 444 -33.99 -8.06 31.73
CA THR A 444 -34.64 -9.38 31.63
C THR A 444 -34.11 -10.17 30.45
N PHE A 445 -33.53 -11.33 30.73
CA PHE A 445 -33.23 -12.34 29.73
C PHE A 445 -34.51 -13.05 29.28
N LEU A 446 -34.78 -13.07 27.98
CA LEU A 446 -35.97 -13.67 27.37
C LEU A 446 -35.70 -15.03 26.70
N GLY A 447 -34.42 -15.38 26.52
CA GLY A 447 -33.96 -16.59 25.85
C GLY A 447 -34.09 -17.88 26.66
N SER A 448 -33.80 -19.00 26.01
CA SER A 448 -33.69 -20.30 26.69
C SER A 448 -32.33 -20.42 27.36
N LYS A 449 -32.37 -20.72 28.64
CA LYS A 449 -31.20 -20.91 29.49
C LYS A 449 -30.45 -22.21 29.07
N GLU A 450 -29.22 -22.15 28.49
CA GLU A 450 -28.25 -23.28 28.34
C GLU A 450 -26.76 -23.00 28.77
N PHE A 451 -26.15 -23.79 29.70
CA PHE A 451 -24.80 -23.60 30.31
C PHE A 451 -24.45 -24.75 31.31
N SER A 452 -23.16 -25.01 31.60
CA SER A 452 -22.71 -25.97 32.64
C SER A 452 -21.36 -25.54 33.28
N LEU A 453 -21.33 -25.42 34.61
CA LEU A 453 -20.17 -24.96 35.40
C LEU A 453 -19.79 -26.00 36.48
N THR A 454 -18.50 -26.15 36.76
CA THR A 454 -17.97 -27.01 37.84
C THR A 454 -17.17 -26.17 38.85
N VAL A 455 -17.29 -26.45 40.15
CA VAL A 455 -16.60 -25.71 41.22
C VAL A 455 -15.35 -26.47 41.68
N THR A 456 -14.22 -25.79 41.80
CA THR A 456 -12.93 -26.42 42.14
C THR A 456 -12.72 -26.63 43.65
N THR A 457 -13.59 -26.08 44.52
CA THR A 457 -13.52 -26.21 45.99
C THR A 457 -14.58 -27.14 46.56
N ASN A 458 -14.24 -27.80 47.69
CA ASN A 458 -15.00 -28.90 48.34
C ASN A 458 -16.40 -28.51 48.87
N THR A 459 -17.35 -28.24 47.97
CA THR A 459 -18.78 -28.24 48.29
C THR A 459 -19.56 -28.78 47.09
N THR A 460 -20.31 -29.85 47.34
CA THR A 460 -21.17 -30.52 46.37
C THR A 460 -22.29 -29.58 45.89
N GLY A 461 -22.16 -29.08 44.67
CA GLY A 461 -23.25 -28.56 43.86
C GLY A 461 -23.21 -29.25 42.50
N THR A 462 -24.22 -30.05 42.18
CA THR A 462 -24.47 -30.58 40.83
C THR A 462 -25.73 -29.93 40.29
N SER A 463 -25.69 -29.37 39.08
CA SER A 463 -26.89 -29.27 38.25
C SER A 463 -26.59 -29.37 36.76
N THR A 464 -27.56 -30.00 36.10
CA THR A 464 -27.70 -30.43 34.71
C THR A 464 -27.86 -29.30 33.70
N GLN A 465 -27.48 -29.59 32.44
CA GLN A 465 -27.64 -28.79 31.21
C GLN A 465 -28.87 -27.87 31.22
N GLY A 466 -28.64 -26.56 31.11
CA GLY A 466 -29.71 -25.57 30.92
C GLY A 466 -29.55 -24.20 31.63
N GLY A 467 -28.51 -23.42 31.32
CA GLY A 467 -28.33 -21.95 31.35
C GLY A 467 -28.58 -21.17 32.61
N GLY A 468 -27.62 -20.32 32.93
CA GLY A 468 -27.47 -19.87 34.29
C GLY A 468 -27.09 -21.06 35.14
N THR A 469 -25.80 -21.21 35.44
CA THR A 469 -25.43 -22.02 36.60
C THR A 469 -25.52 -21.13 37.83
N THR A 470 -26.42 -21.47 38.74
CA THR A 470 -26.50 -20.90 40.09
C THR A 470 -25.18 -21.12 40.80
N ILE A 471 -24.42 -20.04 41.03
CA ILE A 471 -23.19 -20.08 41.83
C ILE A 471 -23.51 -19.67 43.27
N GLY A 472 -23.07 -20.46 44.25
CA GLY A 472 -23.38 -20.22 45.65
C GLY A 472 -22.25 -20.70 46.54
N ASP A 473 -21.56 -19.77 47.18
CA ASP A 473 -20.55 -20.06 48.19
C ASP A 473 -20.81 -19.24 49.47
N GLY A 474 -20.01 -19.49 50.49
CA GLY A 474 -20.06 -18.75 51.76
C GLY A 474 -19.14 -17.54 51.75
N SER A 475 -18.63 -17.16 52.92
CA SER A 475 -17.81 -15.94 53.12
C SER A 475 -16.38 -15.99 52.57
N GLY A 476 -16.07 -16.76 51.52
CA GLY A 476 -14.71 -16.92 50.98
C GLY A 476 -14.70 -17.12 49.47
N TRP A 477 -13.67 -16.56 48.81
CA TRP A 477 -13.47 -16.65 47.36
C TRP A 477 -13.38 -18.10 46.87
N ALA A 478 -14.16 -18.44 45.83
CA ALA A 478 -14.10 -19.71 45.14
C ALA A 478 -13.88 -19.50 43.63
N ARG A 479 -13.09 -20.39 43.01
CA ARG A 479 -12.90 -20.42 41.57
C ARG A 479 -13.89 -21.36 40.91
N TYR A 480 -14.62 -20.80 39.96
CA TYR A 480 -15.57 -21.50 39.11
C TYR A 480 -14.94 -21.70 37.73
N ILE A 481 -15.10 -22.88 37.15
CA ILE A 481 -14.57 -23.22 35.82
C ILE A 481 -15.68 -23.89 35.03
N GLY A 482 -15.86 -23.50 33.77
CA GLY A 482 -16.90 -24.05 32.90
C GLY A 482 -16.49 -24.05 31.45
N THR A 483 -17.28 -24.75 30.65
CA THR A 483 -17.14 -24.81 29.21
C THR A 483 -18.51 -24.58 28.59
N TRP A 484 -18.59 -23.70 27.61
CA TRP A 484 -19.80 -23.48 26.82
C TRP A 484 -19.53 -23.88 25.36
N SER A 485 -20.46 -24.62 24.76
CA SER A 485 -20.37 -24.96 23.34
C SER A 485 -20.92 -23.81 22.52
N GLY A 486 -20.11 -23.34 21.58
CA GLY A 486 -20.36 -22.21 20.71
C GLY A 486 -21.59 -22.33 19.82
N PRO A 487 -21.97 -21.22 19.17
CA PRO A 487 -23.06 -21.20 18.22
C PRO A 487 -22.76 -22.06 16.99
N SER A 488 -23.78 -22.49 16.24
CA SER A 488 -23.57 -23.21 14.98
C SER A 488 -23.06 -22.33 13.83
N THR A 489 -23.11 -21.02 14.01
CA THR A 489 -22.68 -19.97 13.08
C THR A 489 -21.98 -18.90 13.90
N ALA A 490 -20.90 -18.33 13.41
CA ALA A 490 -20.19 -17.31 14.19
C ALA A 490 -21.05 -16.06 14.38
N SER A 491 -21.04 -15.52 15.59
CA SER A 491 -21.77 -14.30 15.91
C SER A 491 -21.31 -13.70 17.25
N THR A 492 -21.66 -12.43 17.46
CA THR A 492 -21.47 -11.74 18.73
C THR A 492 -22.38 -12.33 19.81
N HIS A 493 -21.81 -12.57 20.98
CA HIS A 493 -22.47 -13.13 22.16
C HIS A 493 -22.12 -12.32 23.39
N ARG A 494 -23.12 -12.07 24.23
CA ARG A 494 -23.00 -11.40 25.51
C ARG A 494 -22.52 -12.36 26.59
N PHE A 495 -21.31 -12.13 27.12
CA PHE A 495 -20.81 -12.80 28.33
C PHE A 495 -21.09 -11.96 29.57
N ALA A 496 -21.80 -12.52 30.54
CA ALA A 496 -22.37 -11.70 31.59
C ALA A 496 -22.67 -12.44 32.90
N PHE A 497 -22.68 -11.65 33.97
CA PHE A 497 -23.00 -12.04 35.33
C PHE A 497 -24.24 -11.30 35.79
N GLN A 498 -25.32 -12.03 36.08
CA GLN A 498 -26.56 -11.48 36.60
C GLN A 498 -26.70 -11.75 38.09
N SER A 499 -27.01 -10.72 38.86
CA SER A 499 -27.46 -10.87 40.23
C SER A 499 -28.82 -11.57 40.24
N ILE A 500 -28.96 -12.70 40.93
CA ILE A 500 -30.29 -13.21 41.29
C ILE A 500 -30.69 -12.52 42.57
N SER A 501 -31.83 -11.82 42.60
CA SER A 501 -32.41 -11.31 43.84
C SER A 501 -32.84 -12.47 44.77
N THR A 502 -31.90 -13.15 45.44
CA THR A 502 -32.21 -14.10 46.52
C THR A 502 -32.66 -13.39 47.79
N SER A 503 -32.38 -12.09 47.91
CA SER A 503 -32.52 -11.29 49.12
C SER A 503 -33.65 -10.24 49.09
N LYS A 504 -34.48 -10.21 48.03
CA LYS A 504 -35.60 -9.25 47.85
C LYS A 504 -35.16 -7.78 47.87
N GLY A 505 -34.00 -7.51 47.30
CA GLY A 505 -33.42 -6.18 47.20
C GLY A 505 -32.71 -5.71 48.49
N ASN A 506 -32.08 -6.61 49.24
CA ASN A 506 -31.27 -6.22 50.39
C ASN A 506 -29.85 -5.86 49.94
N ARG A 507 -29.55 -4.56 49.95
CA ARG A 507 -28.21 -3.99 49.66
C ARG A 507 -27.06 -4.48 50.53
N SER A 508 -27.32 -5.22 51.60
CA SER A 508 -26.28 -5.81 52.43
C SER A 508 -25.84 -7.19 51.92
N GLN A 509 -26.45 -7.67 50.83
CA GLN A 509 -26.19 -8.95 50.17
C GLN A 509 -25.94 -8.64 48.69
N GLY A 510 -24.78 -9.06 48.18
CA GLY A 510 -24.29 -8.78 46.84
C GLY A 510 -23.26 -9.82 46.42
N ASN A 511 -22.91 -9.84 45.13
CA ASN A 511 -21.95 -10.78 44.57
C ASN A 511 -20.63 -10.06 44.25
N PHE A 512 -19.52 -10.62 44.71
CA PHE A 512 -18.19 -10.17 44.32
C PHE A 512 -17.63 -11.03 43.19
N LEU A 513 -16.97 -10.38 42.24
CA LEU A 513 -16.36 -10.97 41.05
C LEU A 513 -14.93 -10.47 40.88
N ASP A 514 -14.05 -11.36 40.47
CA ASP A 514 -12.63 -11.09 40.27
C ASP A 514 -12.02 -12.12 39.28
N ASP A 515 -10.88 -11.80 38.68
CA ASP A 515 -10.10 -12.66 37.76
C ASP A 515 -10.94 -13.46 36.76
N ILE A 516 -11.73 -12.75 35.96
CA ILE A 516 -12.58 -13.34 34.95
C ILE A 516 -11.74 -13.70 33.73
N GLN A 517 -11.83 -14.93 33.26
CA GLN A 517 -11.05 -15.42 32.13
C GLN A 517 -11.99 -16.13 31.18
N ILE A 518 -11.92 -15.72 29.91
CA ILE A 518 -12.41 -16.51 28.79
C ILE A 518 -11.19 -16.98 28.01
N GLU A 519 -11.23 -18.21 27.56
CA GLU A 519 -10.22 -18.77 26.69
C GLU A 519 -10.93 -19.34 25.46
N LEU A 520 -10.60 -18.75 24.31
CA LEU A 520 -11.05 -19.11 22.98
C LEU A 520 -9.90 -19.76 22.20
N ALA A 521 -10.22 -20.46 21.12
CA ALA A 521 -9.20 -21.02 20.24
C ALA A 521 -8.49 -19.88 19.49
N PRO A 522 -7.15 -19.93 19.36
CA PRO A 522 -6.48 -19.03 18.45
C PRO A 522 -6.90 -19.33 17.01
N PHE A 523 -6.91 -18.33 16.14
CA PHE A 523 -7.26 -18.51 14.73
C PHE A 523 -6.34 -17.73 13.80
N ILE A 524 -6.20 -18.24 12.58
CA ILE A 524 -5.50 -17.61 11.47
C ILE A 524 -6.44 -17.39 10.30
N GLU A 525 -6.25 -16.31 9.56
CA GLU A 525 -6.94 -16.00 8.30
C GLU A 525 -6.03 -15.20 7.37
N PHE A 526 -6.41 -15.08 6.10
CA PHE A 526 -5.85 -14.03 5.25
C PHE A 526 -6.34 -12.67 5.78
N ALA A 527 -5.43 -11.70 5.90
CA ALA A 527 -5.80 -10.36 6.35
C ALA A 527 -6.79 -9.74 5.35
N ASP A 528 -7.83 -9.04 5.84
CA ASP A 528 -8.87 -8.40 5.04
C ASP A 528 -8.55 -6.90 4.96
N THR A 529 -8.17 -6.37 3.80
CA THR A 529 -8.10 -4.92 3.57
C THR A 529 -9.35 -4.49 2.83
N ASP A 530 -10.34 -4.07 3.61
CA ASP A 530 -11.52 -3.30 3.24
C ASP A 530 -12.44 -3.84 2.12
N THR A 531 -13.69 -4.12 2.51
CA THR A 531 -14.83 -4.44 1.64
C THR A 531 -15.27 -3.32 0.68
N THR A 532 -14.52 -2.22 0.59
CA THR A 532 -14.70 -1.17 -0.43
C THR A 532 -13.80 -1.35 -1.66
N ASN A 533 -12.72 -2.14 -1.55
CA ASN A 533 -11.76 -2.37 -2.63
C ASN A 533 -11.78 -3.83 -3.08
N ASN A 534 -12.59 -4.10 -4.09
CA ASN A 534 -12.56 -5.38 -4.79
C ASN A 534 -11.31 -5.41 -5.68
N VAL A 535 -10.13 -5.82 -5.15
CA VAL A 535 -8.96 -6.39 -5.87
C VAL A 535 -7.77 -6.61 -4.89
N ASN A 536 -7.12 -7.78 -5.03
CA ASN A 536 -5.75 -8.16 -4.62
C ASN A 536 -5.32 -8.08 -3.15
N LEU A 537 -5.10 -9.24 -2.53
CA LEU A 537 -4.14 -9.39 -1.43
C LEU A 537 -3.16 -10.54 -1.72
N VAL A 538 -2.48 -10.32 -2.83
CA VAL A 538 -1.06 -10.11 -2.67
C VAL A 538 -0.77 -8.62 -2.79
N THR A 539 -0.28 -7.98 -1.72
CA THR A 539 0.28 -6.63 -1.82
C THR A 539 1.60 -6.75 -2.57
N VAL A 540 1.78 -5.97 -3.64
CA VAL A 540 3.11 -5.69 -4.16
C VAL A 540 3.75 -4.75 -3.15
N GLY A 541 4.78 -5.18 -2.43
CA GLY A 541 5.50 -4.27 -1.54
C GLY A 541 6.21 -3.19 -2.35
N GLU A 542 6.70 -2.14 -1.70
CA GLU A 542 7.55 -1.09 -2.31
C GLU A 542 8.77 -1.65 -3.07
N ASP A 543 9.11 -2.91 -2.83
CA ASP A 543 10.17 -3.68 -3.49
C ASP A 543 9.74 -4.44 -4.75
N GLY A 544 8.48 -4.33 -5.18
CA GLY A 544 7.94 -5.04 -6.33
C GLY A 544 7.59 -6.52 -6.06
N ASN A 545 7.71 -6.99 -4.81
CA ASN A 545 7.47 -8.40 -4.46
C ASN A 545 6.04 -8.67 -4.01
N TYR A 546 5.57 -9.88 -4.27
CA TYR A 546 4.22 -10.33 -3.98
C TYR A 546 4.13 -10.89 -2.54
N TYR A 547 3.41 -10.28 -1.60
CA TYR A 547 3.22 -10.78 -0.22
C TYR A 547 1.89 -11.51 0.05
N LEU A 548 1.93 -12.71 0.64
CA LEU A 548 0.77 -13.30 1.33
C LEU A 548 0.72 -12.82 2.78
N THR A 549 -0.29 -12.02 3.12
CA THR A 549 -0.46 -11.44 4.46
C THR A 549 -1.50 -12.21 5.26
N LEU A 550 -1.10 -12.70 6.43
CA LEU A 550 -1.91 -13.51 7.33
C LEU A 550 -2.11 -12.80 8.66
N ALA A 551 -3.35 -12.76 9.11
CA ALA A 551 -3.73 -12.27 10.42
C ALA A 551 -3.89 -13.43 11.40
N LEU A 552 -3.30 -13.31 12.58
CA LEU A 552 -3.33 -14.32 13.64
C LEU A 552 -3.83 -13.69 14.93
N ASN A 553 -4.76 -14.36 15.62
CA ASN A 553 -5.27 -13.88 16.89
C ASN A 553 -5.27 -15.00 17.93
N GLY A 554 -4.90 -14.66 19.16
CA GLY A 554 -4.96 -15.52 20.32
C GLY A 554 -3.61 -16.13 20.72
N LEU A 555 -3.67 -17.03 21.72
CA LEU A 555 -2.47 -17.62 22.33
C LEU A 555 -2.13 -18.98 21.72
N ILE A 556 -0.98 -19.04 21.04
CA ILE A 556 -0.36 -20.28 20.57
C ILE A 556 0.48 -20.86 21.71
N ARG A 557 0.06 -22.02 22.25
CA ARG A 557 0.66 -22.66 23.45
C ARG A 557 1.78 -23.66 23.12
N SER A 558 1.80 -24.16 21.90
CA SER A 558 2.83 -25.04 21.36
C SER A 558 3.08 -24.68 19.89
N VAL A 559 4.25 -25.03 19.34
CA VAL A 559 4.54 -24.76 17.93
C VAL A 559 3.44 -25.32 17.04
N ALA A 560 2.85 -24.47 16.21
CA ALA A 560 1.79 -24.82 15.27
C ALA A 560 2.31 -24.77 13.83
N THR A 561 1.65 -25.48 12.92
CA THR A 561 1.92 -25.38 11.49
C THR A 561 0.62 -25.14 10.74
N VAL A 562 0.70 -24.31 9.71
CA VAL A 562 -0.40 -23.99 8.79
C VAL A 562 0.13 -24.22 7.38
N ASP A 563 -0.63 -24.95 6.58
CA ASP A 563 -0.28 -25.22 5.19
C ASP A 563 -1.14 -24.32 4.28
N ILE A 564 -0.54 -23.74 3.24
CA ILE A 564 -1.19 -22.89 2.23
C ILE A 564 -0.94 -23.56 0.88
N ARG A 565 -1.99 -23.97 0.17
CA ARG A 565 -1.86 -24.63 -1.13
C ARG A 565 -2.33 -23.73 -2.26
N LEU A 566 -1.91 -24.04 -3.48
CA LEU A 566 -2.62 -23.57 -4.67
C LEU A 566 -3.97 -24.30 -4.77
N GLY A 567 -5.06 -23.53 -4.74
CA GLY A 567 -6.44 -23.96 -4.88
C GLY A 567 -6.83 -24.28 -6.31
N ALA A 568 -8.07 -24.73 -6.51
CA ALA A 568 -8.59 -25.00 -7.85
C ALA A 568 -8.80 -23.69 -8.63
N GLY A 569 -8.46 -23.68 -9.92
CA GLY A 569 -8.62 -22.50 -10.78
C GLY A 569 -7.37 -21.63 -10.92
N SER A 570 -6.28 -21.94 -10.21
CA SER A 570 -4.97 -21.34 -10.48
C SER A 570 -4.48 -21.74 -11.88
N THR A 571 -3.96 -20.77 -12.63
CA THR A 571 -3.28 -21.00 -13.92
C THR A 571 -1.79 -21.22 -13.74
N ILE A 572 -1.21 -20.76 -12.63
CA ILE A 572 0.19 -21.01 -12.26
C ILE A 572 0.40 -22.41 -11.67
N SER A 573 1.64 -22.87 -11.75
CA SER A 573 2.15 -24.11 -11.19
C SER A 573 2.99 -23.89 -9.92
N ALA A 574 3.32 -25.00 -9.28
CA ALA A 574 4.20 -25.02 -8.12
C ALA A 574 5.64 -24.60 -8.44
N ASP A 575 6.07 -24.44 -9.69
CA ASP A 575 7.45 -24.05 -10.02
C ASP A 575 7.59 -22.55 -10.32
N ASP A 576 6.48 -21.81 -10.43
CA ASP A 576 6.47 -20.44 -10.96
C ASP A 576 6.75 -19.35 -9.92
N PHE A 577 6.91 -19.74 -8.64
CA PHE A 577 7.26 -18.81 -7.57
C PHE A 577 8.31 -19.37 -6.61
N THR A 578 9.04 -18.51 -5.93
CA THR A 578 9.91 -18.87 -4.80
C THR A 578 9.48 -18.14 -3.54
N LEU A 579 9.97 -18.59 -2.38
CA LEU A 579 9.60 -18.01 -1.07
C LEU A 579 10.72 -17.12 -0.55
N GLY A 580 10.36 -15.92 -0.14
CA GLY A 580 11.21 -15.01 0.62
C GLY A 580 11.25 -15.35 2.12
N THR A 581 11.93 -14.49 2.88
CA THR A 581 11.96 -14.61 4.35
C THR A 581 10.67 -14.00 4.93
N PRO A 582 9.90 -14.72 5.76
CA PRO A 582 8.70 -14.16 6.36
C PRO A 582 9.01 -12.95 7.24
N ILE A 583 8.12 -11.96 7.23
CA ILE A 583 8.22 -10.71 7.98
C ILE A 583 7.07 -10.65 8.99
N GLY A 584 7.30 -10.01 10.14
CA GLY A 584 6.29 -9.79 11.17
C GLY A 584 6.19 -10.91 12.23
N GLY A 585 5.08 -10.95 12.97
CA GLY A 585 4.81 -11.92 14.03
C GLY A 585 5.69 -11.78 15.29
N ASN A 586 5.28 -10.92 16.24
CA ASN A 586 5.79 -10.80 17.62
C ASN A 586 7.30 -11.05 17.83
N GLY A 587 8.15 -10.57 16.90
CA GLY A 587 9.62 -10.65 16.96
C GLY A 587 10.24 -12.05 17.10
N SER A 588 9.47 -13.12 16.86
CA SER A 588 9.92 -14.51 17.04
C SER A 588 10.36 -15.14 15.72
N ALA A 589 11.23 -16.17 15.77
CA ALA A 589 11.76 -16.81 14.56
C ALA A 589 10.68 -17.60 13.81
N LEU A 590 9.91 -16.92 12.95
CA LEU A 590 9.01 -17.51 11.97
C LEU A 590 9.81 -18.30 10.93
N SER A 591 9.23 -19.39 10.43
CA SER A 591 9.83 -20.12 9.31
C SER A 591 8.77 -20.58 8.32
N VAL A 592 9.05 -20.34 7.03
CA VAL A 592 8.27 -20.86 5.90
C VAL A 592 9.10 -21.89 5.14
N GLU A 593 8.46 -22.93 4.63
CA GLU A 593 9.08 -23.84 3.68
C GLU A 593 8.12 -24.16 2.53
N LYS A 594 8.66 -24.31 1.32
CA LYS A 594 7.90 -24.80 0.16
C LYS A 594 8.07 -26.31 0.06
N LEU A 595 6.97 -27.04 0.14
CA LEU A 595 6.94 -28.48 -0.02
C LEU A 595 7.02 -28.85 -1.51
N GLY A 596 7.41 -30.10 -1.81
CA GLY A 596 7.64 -30.55 -3.19
C GLY A 596 6.41 -30.62 -4.09
N ASP A 597 5.21 -30.35 -3.56
CA ASP A 597 3.95 -30.22 -4.30
C ASP A 597 3.50 -28.76 -4.47
N GLY A 598 4.33 -27.79 -4.06
CA GLY A 598 4.02 -26.35 -4.11
C GLY A 598 3.34 -25.80 -2.87
N THR A 599 2.97 -26.64 -1.90
CA THR A 599 2.36 -26.19 -0.64
C THR A 599 3.35 -25.37 0.18
N ILE A 600 2.94 -24.20 0.66
CA ILE A 600 3.70 -23.37 1.58
C ILE A 600 3.36 -23.80 3.00
N ARG A 601 4.33 -24.23 3.80
CA ARG A 601 4.14 -24.54 5.21
C ARG A 601 4.70 -23.42 6.07
N LEU A 602 3.84 -22.75 6.81
CA LEU A 602 4.17 -21.78 7.84
C LEU A 602 4.28 -22.48 9.19
N THR A 603 5.38 -22.24 9.91
CA THR A 603 5.56 -22.70 11.30
C THR A 603 5.46 -21.52 12.26
N LEU A 604 4.50 -21.59 13.17
CA LEU A 604 4.18 -20.55 14.14
C LEU A 604 4.79 -20.90 15.51
N PRO A 605 5.61 -20.01 16.11
CA PRO A 605 6.13 -20.20 17.44
C PRO A 605 5.06 -20.01 18.53
N VAL A 606 5.42 -20.38 19.76
CA VAL A 606 4.60 -20.11 20.95
C VAL A 606 4.59 -18.60 21.19
N GLY A 607 3.41 -18.00 21.28
CA GLY A 607 3.25 -16.55 21.38
C GLY A 607 1.79 -16.13 21.56
N VAL A 608 1.61 -14.89 22.03
CA VAL A 608 0.33 -14.18 21.96
C VAL A 608 0.36 -13.37 20.68
N TYR A 609 -0.72 -13.43 19.91
CA TYR A 609 -0.89 -12.67 18.68
C TYR A 609 -2.18 -11.87 18.76
N ASP A 610 -2.13 -10.60 18.37
CA ASP A 610 -3.27 -9.69 18.35
C ASP A 610 -3.54 -9.22 16.92
N ILE A 611 -4.72 -9.58 16.42
CA ILE A 611 -5.17 -9.16 15.08
C ILE A 611 -5.42 -7.65 14.97
N ASN A 612 -5.55 -6.92 16.09
CA ASN A 612 -5.74 -5.47 16.07
C ASN A 612 -4.40 -4.71 15.98
N ASP A 613 -3.28 -5.41 16.09
CA ASP A 613 -1.96 -4.84 15.87
C ASP A 613 -1.45 -5.26 14.48
N ALA A 614 -1.59 -4.36 13.50
CA ALA A 614 -1.15 -4.62 12.13
C ALA A 614 0.36 -4.93 12.03
N SER A 615 1.17 -4.50 13.01
CA SER A 615 2.60 -4.84 13.07
C SER A 615 2.86 -6.30 13.45
N GLU A 616 1.84 -7.00 13.98
CA GLU A 616 1.89 -8.43 14.31
C GLU A 616 1.43 -9.34 13.16
N TYR A 617 1.00 -8.78 12.02
CA TYR A 617 0.66 -9.55 10.82
C TYR A 617 1.86 -10.33 10.30
N ILE A 618 1.60 -11.45 9.64
CA ILE A 618 2.63 -12.32 9.08
C ILE A 618 2.60 -12.18 7.56
N SER A 619 3.64 -11.59 6.99
CA SER A 619 3.78 -11.43 5.54
C SER A 619 4.78 -12.43 4.98
N ILE A 620 4.36 -13.24 4.02
CA ILE A 620 5.21 -14.22 3.33
C ILE A 620 5.50 -13.68 1.92
N PRO A 621 6.74 -13.25 1.63
CA PRO A 621 7.10 -12.80 0.29
C PRO A 621 7.12 -13.98 -0.69
N LEU A 622 6.57 -13.74 -1.87
CA LEU A 622 6.55 -14.59 -3.05
C LEU A 622 7.29 -13.83 -4.17
N ASP A 623 8.19 -14.53 -4.83
CA ASP A 623 8.92 -14.03 -5.99
C ASP A 623 8.53 -14.89 -7.19
N PHE A 624 7.76 -14.32 -8.12
CA PHE A 624 7.30 -15.02 -9.32
C PHE A 624 8.38 -14.95 -10.39
N THR A 625 8.93 -16.09 -10.77
CA THR A 625 9.96 -16.19 -11.80
C THR A 625 9.32 -16.57 -13.13
N ASP A 626 8.61 -15.63 -13.77
CA ASP A 626 8.10 -15.88 -15.11
C ASP A 626 9.23 -15.82 -16.15
N ASN A 627 9.32 -16.84 -17.01
CA ASN A 627 10.25 -16.90 -18.15
C ASN A 627 9.51 -17.10 -19.48
N VAL A 628 8.17 -17.02 -19.50
CA VAL A 628 7.35 -17.26 -20.70
C VAL A 628 6.16 -16.30 -20.71
N VAL A 629 6.20 -15.33 -21.64
CA VAL A 629 5.11 -14.38 -21.92
C VAL A 629 3.77 -15.11 -22.18
N GLU A 630 2.81 -14.97 -21.26
CA GLU A 630 1.40 -15.38 -21.42
C GLU A 630 0.43 -14.35 -20.79
N PRO A 631 -0.79 -14.11 -21.35
CA PRO A 631 -1.73 -13.11 -20.81
C PRO A 631 -2.43 -13.53 -19.49
N ASN A 632 -2.31 -12.68 -18.46
CA ASN A 632 -3.08 -12.64 -17.19
C ASN A 632 -3.21 -13.98 -16.44
N GLU A 633 -2.16 -14.37 -15.71
CA GLU A 633 -2.19 -15.56 -14.86
C GLU A 633 -2.94 -15.33 -13.54
N VAL A 634 -3.52 -16.39 -12.96
CA VAL A 634 -4.27 -16.36 -11.70
C VAL A 634 -3.69 -17.39 -10.72
N ALA A 635 -3.44 -16.97 -9.48
CA ALA A 635 -3.02 -17.83 -8.38
C ALA A 635 -4.04 -17.81 -7.25
N ASN A 636 -4.78 -18.91 -7.09
CA ASN A 636 -5.68 -19.10 -5.95
C ASN A 636 -4.90 -19.79 -4.82
N PHE A 637 -4.77 -19.18 -3.66
CA PHE A 637 -4.20 -19.76 -2.44
C PHE A 637 -5.31 -20.20 -1.48
N GLU A 638 -5.11 -21.30 -0.76
CA GLU A 638 -6.08 -21.84 0.20
C GLU A 638 -5.37 -22.26 1.49
N LEU A 639 -5.87 -21.79 2.64
CA LEU A 639 -5.45 -22.23 3.97
C LEU A 639 -5.96 -23.65 4.24
N ILE A 640 -5.06 -24.54 4.61
CA ILE A 640 -5.37 -25.92 5.02
C ILE A 640 -5.22 -26.05 6.53
N ASN A 641 -6.22 -26.72 7.13
CA ASN A 641 -6.36 -27.05 8.54
C ASN A 641 -5.01 -27.06 9.31
N PRO A 642 -4.84 -26.12 10.27
CA PRO A 642 -3.67 -26.06 11.11
C PRO A 642 -3.45 -27.35 11.88
N THR A 643 -2.20 -27.66 12.19
CA THR A 643 -1.86 -28.73 13.12
C THR A 643 -1.00 -28.21 14.26
N GLY A 644 -1.37 -28.56 15.51
CA GLY A 644 -0.71 -28.07 16.72
C GLY A 644 -1.28 -26.74 17.22
N GLY A 645 -0.58 -26.08 18.14
CA GLY A 645 -0.99 -24.77 18.68
C GLY A 645 -1.65 -24.80 20.05
N GLY A 646 -2.25 -25.91 20.47
CA GLY A 646 -2.79 -26.10 21.82
C GLY A 646 -1.97 -27.08 22.67
N ASP A 647 -2.53 -27.52 23.79
CA ASP A 647 -1.94 -28.47 24.74
C ASP A 647 -2.31 -29.94 24.44
N GLY A 648 -2.87 -30.20 23.26
CA GLY A 648 -3.48 -31.47 22.86
C GLY A 648 -4.99 -31.53 23.07
N ASN A 649 -5.62 -30.43 23.46
CA ASN A 649 -7.07 -30.22 23.43
C ASN A 649 -7.49 -29.64 22.06
N SER A 650 -8.21 -30.41 21.26
CA SER A 650 -8.68 -30.02 19.92
C SER A 650 -9.52 -28.76 19.89
N ASP A 651 -10.11 -28.37 21.03
CA ASP A 651 -10.96 -27.19 21.13
C ASP A 651 -10.14 -25.89 21.28
N LEU A 652 -8.87 -25.98 21.71
CA LEU A 652 -7.94 -24.86 21.93
C LEU A 652 -6.75 -24.85 20.95
N ASP A 653 -6.71 -25.82 20.03
CA ASP A 653 -5.74 -25.83 18.94
C ASP A 653 -6.07 -24.72 17.92
N LEU A 654 -5.06 -24.29 17.15
CA LEU A 654 -5.20 -23.23 16.14
C LEU A 654 -6.24 -23.61 15.08
N LYS A 655 -7.14 -22.67 14.75
CA LYS A 655 -8.21 -22.84 13.75
C LYS A 655 -8.07 -21.87 12.58
N ILE A 656 -8.76 -22.13 11.48
CA ILE A 656 -8.98 -21.15 10.40
C ILE A 656 -10.28 -20.40 10.70
N ASN A 657 -10.34 -19.10 10.41
CA ASN A 657 -11.53 -18.27 10.63
C ASN A 657 -12.64 -18.52 9.59
N ASP A 658 -13.32 -19.67 9.65
CA ASP A 658 -14.36 -20.07 8.67
C ASP A 658 -15.76 -19.46 8.99
N ALA A 659 -15.80 -18.17 9.34
CA ALA A 659 -16.87 -17.61 10.17
C ALA A 659 -17.64 -16.41 9.60
N PHE A 660 -17.45 -16.03 8.34
CA PHE A 660 -18.33 -15.07 7.68
C PHE A 660 -19.32 -15.81 6.77
N ALA A 661 -20.51 -15.25 6.57
CA ALA A 661 -21.57 -15.82 5.73
C ALA A 661 -21.21 -15.88 4.22
N ASP A 662 -19.92 -15.74 3.89
CA ASP A 662 -19.29 -15.93 2.60
C ASP A 662 -18.10 -16.90 2.77
N ALA A 663 -18.42 -18.16 3.12
CA ALA A 663 -17.46 -19.25 3.36
C ALA A 663 -16.65 -19.68 2.11
N ALA A 664 -16.41 -18.76 1.17
CA ALA A 664 -15.60 -18.94 -0.02
C ALA A 664 -14.54 -17.83 -0.20
N THR A 665 -14.42 -16.85 0.71
CA THR A 665 -13.50 -15.69 0.51
C THR A 665 -12.44 -15.48 1.60
N LYS A 666 -12.47 -16.20 2.73
CA LYS A 666 -11.52 -15.96 3.86
C LYS A 666 -10.54 -17.09 4.16
N ASP A 667 -10.79 -18.29 3.63
CA ASP A 667 -9.88 -19.43 3.60
C ASP A 667 -9.20 -19.59 2.22
N THR A 668 -9.77 -18.99 1.18
CA THR A 668 -9.17 -18.88 -0.15
C THR A 668 -8.90 -17.43 -0.52
N HIS A 669 -7.75 -17.18 -1.15
CA HIS A 669 -7.36 -15.89 -1.67
C HIS A 669 -6.97 -16.00 -3.15
N THR A 670 -7.40 -15.07 -4.01
CA THR A 670 -7.14 -15.11 -5.45
C THR A 670 -6.25 -13.94 -5.86
N VAL A 671 -5.14 -14.23 -6.53
CA VAL A 671 -4.19 -13.25 -7.04
C VAL A 671 -4.26 -13.24 -8.56
N THR A 672 -4.45 -12.08 -9.18
CA THR A 672 -4.27 -11.93 -10.62
C THR A 672 -2.88 -11.35 -10.87
N ILE A 673 -2.05 -12.09 -11.59
CA ILE A 673 -0.71 -11.67 -12.00
C ILE A 673 -0.89 -10.97 -13.34
N ALA A 674 -0.80 -9.64 -13.32
CA ALA A 674 -0.81 -8.84 -14.54
C ALA A 674 0.43 -9.19 -15.38
N THR A 675 0.26 -9.23 -16.70
CA THR A 675 1.38 -9.36 -17.63
C THR A 675 2.38 -8.24 -17.43
N ASP A 676 3.66 -8.56 -17.63
CA ASP A 676 4.67 -7.59 -18.06
C ASP A 676 4.30 -7.08 -19.47
N GLU A 677 3.26 -6.25 -19.54
CA GLU A 677 3.18 -5.16 -20.50
C GLU A 677 3.45 -3.88 -19.70
N SER A 678 4.69 -3.41 -19.78
CA SER A 678 5.13 -2.05 -19.47
C SER A 678 4.68 -1.50 -18.11
N VAL A 679 5.08 -2.13 -17.01
CA VAL A 679 5.14 -1.41 -15.73
C VAL A 679 6.57 -0.96 -15.54
N HIS A 680 6.80 0.32 -15.84
CA HIS A 680 7.89 1.06 -15.21
C HIS A 680 7.77 0.81 -13.70
N THR A 681 8.75 0.10 -13.15
CA THR A 681 9.01 0.11 -11.71
C THR A 681 9.12 1.56 -11.28
N GLY A 682 8.40 1.96 -10.24
CA GLY A 682 8.45 3.29 -9.64
C GLY A 682 9.87 3.72 -9.27
N SER A 683 10.58 4.26 -10.25
CA SER A 683 11.23 5.55 -10.09
C SER A 683 10.12 6.61 -10.11
N PRO A 684 10.32 7.82 -9.55
CA PRO A 684 9.55 8.97 -10.03
C PRO A 684 9.54 8.90 -11.56
N LEU A 685 8.42 9.30 -12.19
CA LEU A 685 8.45 9.57 -13.63
C LEU A 685 9.78 10.28 -13.86
N SER A 686 10.67 9.69 -14.66
CA SER A 686 11.79 10.48 -15.11
C SER A 686 11.14 11.73 -15.67
N VAL A 687 11.58 12.88 -15.18
CA VAL A 687 11.33 14.18 -15.79
C VAL A 687 11.98 14.07 -17.17
N GLU A 688 11.35 13.31 -18.06
CA GLU A 688 11.74 13.23 -19.45
C GLU A 688 11.45 14.63 -19.95
N ASN A 689 12.55 15.28 -20.29
CA ASN A 689 12.59 16.54 -20.96
C ASN A 689 13.32 16.17 -22.26
N SER A 690 12.60 16.17 -23.37
CA SER A 690 13.10 15.72 -24.66
C SER A 690 13.98 16.75 -25.35
N ASP A 691 13.80 18.05 -25.06
CA ASP A 691 14.47 19.17 -25.74
C ASP A 691 15.58 19.88 -24.91
N ASP A 692 15.84 19.39 -23.70
CA ASP A 692 16.72 19.90 -22.63
C ASP A 692 16.41 21.35 -22.13
N ASP A 693 15.18 21.86 -22.22
CA ASP A 693 14.83 23.25 -21.85
C ASP A 693 14.56 23.52 -20.35
N SER A 694 14.54 22.48 -19.51
CA SER A 694 14.19 22.43 -18.08
C SER A 694 12.69 22.42 -17.72
N ILE A 695 11.79 22.24 -18.70
CA ILE A 695 10.37 21.95 -18.51
C ILE A 695 10.16 20.43 -18.73
N ALA A 696 9.30 19.78 -17.95
CA ALA A 696 9.06 18.35 -18.14
C ALA A 696 8.09 18.14 -19.31
N ASN A 697 8.22 17.07 -20.11
CA ASN A 697 7.33 16.80 -21.25
C ASN A 697 5.82 16.75 -20.90
N TYR A 698 5.45 16.58 -19.61
CA TYR A 698 4.04 16.61 -19.19
C TYR A 698 3.53 18.01 -18.81
N LEU A 699 4.42 18.99 -18.69
CA LEU A 699 4.15 20.42 -18.45
C LEU A 699 4.50 21.29 -19.66
N ASP A 700 5.24 20.73 -20.60
CA ASP A 700 5.65 21.35 -21.85
C ASP A 700 4.53 21.24 -22.90
N LEU A 701 4.20 22.34 -23.57
CA LEU A 701 3.25 22.33 -24.68
C LEU A 701 3.87 21.89 -26.02
N ASP A 702 5.20 21.87 -26.15
CA ASP A 702 5.98 21.59 -27.37
C ASP A 702 7.26 20.82 -26.99
N SER A 703 7.08 19.55 -26.59
CA SER A 703 8.10 18.74 -25.88
C SER A 703 9.39 18.48 -26.66
N ASP A 704 9.40 18.63 -27.99
CA ASP A 704 10.60 18.50 -28.83
C ASP A 704 11.04 19.84 -29.48
N ASN A 705 10.32 20.93 -29.20
CA ASN A 705 10.64 22.31 -29.57
C ASN A 705 10.73 22.52 -31.09
N ASP A 706 9.89 21.82 -31.80
CA ASP A 706 9.76 21.91 -33.24
C ASP A 706 8.80 23.07 -33.64
N GLY A 707 7.99 23.55 -32.70
CA GLY A 707 7.03 24.64 -32.84
C GLY A 707 5.59 24.20 -33.08
N ILE A 708 5.28 22.91 -32.95
CA ILE A 708 3.96 22.32 -33.08
C ILE A 708 3.54 21.79 -31.70
N PRO A 709 2.37 22.17 -31.16
CA PRO A 709 1.97 21.71 -29.84
C PRO A 709 1.66 20.21 -29.74
N ASP A 710 2.08 19.58 -28.63
CA ASP A 710 1.93 18.15 -28.34
C ASP A 710 0.49 17.65 -28.50
N ASN A 711 -0.49 18.46 -28.08
CA ASN A 711 -1.91 18.11 -28.17
C ASN A 711 -2.39 17.95 -29.63
N ILE A 712 -1.72 18.61 -30.58
CA ILE A 712 -1.96 18.49 -32.03
C ILE A 712 -1.24 17.25 -32.59
N GLU A 713 -0.01 17.00 -32.16
CA GLU A 713 0.86 15.93 -32.67
C GLU A 713 0.47 14.55 -32.17
N ALA A 714 0.13 14.43 -30.90
CA ALA A 714 -0.34 13.19 -30.29
C ALA A 714 -1.65 12.68 -30.90
N GLN A 715 -2.31 13.43 -31.79
CA GLN A 715 -3.58 13.06 -32.42
C GLN A 715 -3.52 13.02 -33.94
N SER A 716 -4.28 12.11 -34.55
CA SER A 716 -4.42 12.07 -36.01
C SER A 716 -5.24 13.27 -36.51
N THR A 717 -4.82 13.92 -37.60
CA THR A 717 -5.55 15.06 -38.23
C THR A 717 -7.03 14.77 -38.47
N ARG A 718 -7.36 13.53 -38.82
CA ARG A 718 -8.73 13.11 -39.18
C ARG A 718 -9.67 12.99 -37.97
N ASN A 719 -9.16 12.53 -36.83
CA ASN A 719 -9.96 12.28 -35.64
C ASN A 719 -9.63 13.23 -34.49
N TYR A 720 -8.91 14.31 -34.77
CA TYR A 720 -8.54 15.32 -33.79
C TYR A 720 -9.73 15.76 -32.96
N ILE A 721 -9.57 15.67 -31.63
CA ILE A 721 -10.53 16.07 -30.63
C ILE A 721 -10.00 17.37 -30.03
N ALA A 722 -10.69 18.49 -30.29
CA ALA A 722 -10.38 19.76 -29.62
C ALA A 722 -10.78 19.67 -28.14
N PRO A 723 -10.07 20.31 -27.20
CA PRO A 723 -10.40 20.32 -25.78
C PRO A 723 -11.69 21.10 -25.51
N SER A 724 -12.27 21.03 -24.31
CA SER A 724 -13.59 21.58 -23.97
C SER A 724 -13.59 23.06 -23.56
N GLY A 725 -12.46 23.54 -23.04
CA GLY A 725 -12.29 24.84 -22.39
C GLY A 725 -11.09 25.62 -22.91
N ILE A 726 -10.12 25.91 -22.04
CA ILE A 726 -8.82 26.48 -22.43
C ILE A 726 -8.23 25.56 -23.51
N GLY A 727 -7.86 26.10 -24.69
CA GLY A 727 -7.54 25.29 -25.87
C GLY A 727 -8.63 25.16 -26.96
N ASP A 728 -9.91 25.45 -26.68
CA ASP A 728 -10.97 25.37 -27.71
C ASP A 728 -11.18 26.73 -28.39
N PRO A 729 -10.91 26.87 -29.70
CA PRO A 729 -11.06 28.14 -30.42
C PRO A 729 -12.51 28.61 -30.56
N THR A 730 -13.48 27.77 -30.18
CA THR A 730 -14.91 28.06 -30.17
C THR A 730 -15.46 28.33 -28.77
N SER A 731 -14.69 28.04 -27.72
CA SER A 731 -15.06 28.27 -26.32
C SER A 731 -14.34 29.52 -25.77
N SER A 732 -14.94 30.11 -24.75
CA SER A 732 -14.29 31.16 -23.92
C SER A 732 -14.33 30.76 -22.45
N GLY A 733 -14.47 29.45 -22.22
CA GLY A 733 -14.84 28.83 -20.96
C GLY A 733 -13.69 28.07 -20.33
N THR A 734 -13.86 27.76 -19.05
CA THR A 734 -13.00 26.88 -18.28
C THR A 734 -13.01 25.47 -18.84
N PHE A 735 -11.91 24.75 -18.64
CA PHE A 735 -11.82 23.29 -18.78
C PHE A 735 -13.04 22.60 -18.17
N VAL A 736 -13.55 21.56 -18.84
CA VAL A 736 -14.71 20.78 -18.39
C VAL A 736 -14.23 19.37 -18.05
N ASP A 737 -14.31 19.08 -16.76
CA ASP A 737 -14.00 17.80 -16.13
C ASP A 737 -15.12 17.54 -15.12
N ASP A 738 -16.17 16.86 -15.59
CA ASP A 738 -17.40 16.66 -14.81
C ASP A 738 -17.19 15.59 -13.70
N ASN A 739 -16.23 14.68 -13.86
CA ASN A 739 -15.90 13.62 -12.89
C ASN A 739 -14.72 13.98 -11.96
N ARG A 740 -14.04 15.10 -12.21
CA ARG A 740 -12.91 15.64 -11.43
C ARG A 740 -11.73 14.69 -11.34
N ASP A 741 -11.43 13.98 -12.43
CA ASP A 741 -10.27 13.09 -12.49
C ASP A 741 -9.03 13.74 -13.13
N GLY A 742 -9.11 15.02 -13.48
CA GLY A 742 -8.01 15.79 -14.04
C GLY A 742 -7.90 15.69 -15.56
N LEU A 743 -8.70 14.85 -16.24
CA LEU A 743 -8.74 14.76 -17.70
C LEU A 743 -9.91 15.56 -18.28
N ASP A 744 -9.69 16.18 -19.45
CA ASP A 744 -10.79 16.86 -20.15
C ASP A 744 -11.85 15.81 -20.50
N ASP A 745 -13.12 16.09 -20.24
CA ASP A 745 -14.23 15.19 -20.58
C ASP A 745 -14.25 14.79 -22.06
N ARG A 746 -13.61 15.56 -22.95
CA ARG A 746 -13.45 15.22 -24.38
C ARG A 746 -12.38 14.17 -24.64
N TYR A 747 -11.41 14.05 -23.75
CA TYR A 747 -10.36 13.04 -23.78
C TYR A 747 -10.70 11.83 -22.92
N ASP A 748 -11.63 11.96 -21.97
CA ASP A 748 -12.09 10.83 -21.16
C ASP A 748 -13.22 10.03 -21.83
N SER A 749 -12.89 8.80 -22.25
CA SER A 749 -13.85 7.87 -22.86
C SER A 749 -14.72 7.10 -21.85
N ASN A 750 -14.48 7.21 -20.53
CA ASN A 750 -15.17 6.43 -19.49
C ASN A 750 -16.48 7.08 -18.97
N GLN A 751 -16.94 8.18 -19.59
CA GLN A 751 -18.08 9.01 -19.14
C GLN A 751 -19.25 8.22 -18.54
N THR A 752 -19.28 8.18 -17.21
CA THR A 752 -20.41 7.63 -16.48
C THR A 752 -20.87 8.56 -15.36
N ASN A 753 -21.74 9.50 -15.78
CA ASN A 753 -22.55 10.40 -14.97
C ASN A 753 -21.78 11.37 -14.03
N ALA A 754 -22.41 12.49 -13.68
CA ALA A 754 -21.88 13.58 -12.86
C ALA A 754 -21.56 13.21 -11.39
N ILE A 755 -21.32 11.92 -11.12
CA ILE A 755 -20.97 11.32 -9.84
C ILE A 755 -19.87 10.25 -10.02
N GLY A 756 -19.25 10.12 -11.22
CA GLY A 756 -18.11 9.23 -11.48
C GLY A 756 -18.40 7.72 -11.34
N GLN A 757 -19.63 7.28 -11.66
CA GLN A 757 -20.06 5.90 -11.44
C GLN A 757 -20.31 5.14 -12.74
N ASN A 758 -19.50 4.12 -13.01
CA ASN A 758 -19.76 3.14 -14.06
C ASN A 758 -21.17 2.52 -13.92
N ALA A 759 -21.70 1.88 -14.97
CA ALA A 759 -23.03 1.25 -14.96
C ALA A 759 -23.22 0.16 -13.87
N ASP A 760 -22.15 -0.20 -13.17
CA ASP A 760 -22.04 -1.13 -12.06
C ASP A 760 -21.71 -0.47 -10.70
N ASN A 761 -21.72 0.87 -10.60
CA ASN A 761 -21.43 1.65 -9.39
C ASN A 761 -19.96 1.61 -8.90
N SER A 762 -18.99 1.32 -9.78
CA SER A 762 -17.55 1.40 -9.52
C SER A 762 -16.97 2.82 -9.65
N TYR A 763 -16.10 3.23 -8.71
CA TYR A 763 -15.27 4.45 -8.74
C TYR A 763 -13.86 4.09 -9.20
N THR A 764 -13.61 4.10 -10.50
CA THR A 764 -12.26 3.95 -11.05
C THR A 764 -11.97 5.19 -11.88
N HIS A 765 -11.20 6.13 -11.33
CA HIS A 765 -10.78 7.38 -11.99
C HIS A 765 -9.69 7.15 -13.05
N SER A 766 -9.68 5.98 -13.71
CA SER A 766 -8.75 5.73 -14.80
C SER A 766 -9.40 6.28 -16.08
N GLY A 767 -9.30 7.59 -16.27
CA GLY A 767 -9.57 8.19 -17.57
C GLY A 767 -8.64 7.53 -18.59
N ILE A 768 -9.24 7.04 -19.68
CA ILE A 768 -8.46 6.52 -20.81
C ILE A 768 -8.28 7.74 -21.72
N GLY A 769 -7.22 8.51 -21.46
CA GLY A 769 -6.87 9.71 -22.23
C GLY A 769 -6.59 9.41 -23.70
N LEU A 770 -5.96 10.37 -24.39
CA LEU A 770 -5.57 10.17 -25.79
C LEU A 770 -4.51 9.06 -25.89
N THR A 771 -4.60 8.23 -26.94
CA THR A 771 -3.50 7.36 -27.33
C THR A 771 -2.67 8.13 -28.35
N PRO A 772 -1.40 8.48 -28.04
CA PRO A 772 -0.54 9.21 -28.96
C PRO A 772 -0.41 8.50 -30.31
N VAL A 773 -0.37 9.27 -31.39
CA VAL A 773 -0.09 8.75 -32.74
C VAL A 773 1.39 8.42 -32.87
N HIS A 774 1.64 7.43 -33.70
CA HIS A 774 2.96 7.00 -34.12
C HIS A 774 2.94 6.84 -35.64
N THR A 775 3.41 7.84 -36.37
CA THR A 775 3.24 7.95 -37.82
C THR A 775 4.11 6.93 -38.57
N ASP A 776 5.36 6.75 -38.18
CA ASP A 776 6.28 5.80 -38.84
C ASP A 776 6.30 4.38 -38.19
N ASN A 777 5.64 4.20 -37.04
CA ASN A 777 5.61 3.01 -36.17
C ASN A 777 6.94 2.61 -35.53
N ASP A 778 7.81 3.57 -35.22
CA ASP A 778 8.97 3.38 -34.35
C ASP A 778 8.56 3.30 -32.84
N SER A 779 9.43 3.69 -31.91
CA SER A 779 9.14 3.65 -30.46
C SER A 779 8.96 5.03 -29.82
N ILE A 780 9.09 6.11 -30.58
CA ILE A 780 9.00 7.53 -30.17
C ILE A 780 7.70 8.11 -30.74
N PRO A 781 6.67 8.41 -29.92
CA PRO A 781 5.43 9.02 -30.42
C PRO A 781 5.66 10.36 -31.11
N ASP A 782 4.77 10.75 -32.04
CA ASP A 782 4.92 11.96 -32.89
C ASP A 782 5.26 13.23 -32.08
N TYR A 783 4.64 13.46 -30.91
CA TYR A 783 4.90 14.65 -30.07
C TYR A 783 6.29 14.72 -29.42
N LEU A 784 7.12 13.69 -29.60
CA LEU A 784 8.51 13.62 -29.11
C LEU A 784 9.50 13.36 -30.25
N ASP A 785 9.03 13.34 -31.51
CA ASP A 785 9.80 12.94 -32.67
C ASP A 785 10.02 14.12 -33.62
N ASP A 786 11.24 14.68 -33.59
CA ASP A 786 11.73 15.75 -34.47
C ASP A 786 11.52 15.50 -36.00
N ASP A 787 11.22 14.26 -36.40
CA ASP A 787 11.01 13.76 -37.78
C ASP A 787 9.95 12.62 -37.79
N SER A 788 8.69 12.97 -37.51
CA SER A 788 7.55 12.06 -37.25
C SER A 788 7.30 10.98 -38.31
N ASP A 789 7.69 11.23 -39.57
CA ASP A 789 7.56 10.27 -40.67
C ASP A 789 8.90 9.66 -41.14
N ASN A 790 10.00 10.07 -40.50
CA ASN A 790 11.37 9.62 -40.71
C ASN A 790 11.85 9.78 -42.18
N ASP A 791 11.37 10.81 -42.88
CA ASP A 791 11.75 11.11 -44.25
C ASP A 791 13.08 11.88 -44.38
N ASN A 792 13.68 12.28 -43.25
CA ASN A 792 14.89 13.12 -43.09
C ASN A 792 14.67 14.63 -43.29
N THR A 793 13.42 15.08 -43.25
CA THR A 793 13.02 16.49 -43.12
C THR A 793 12.39 16.62 -41.74
N SER A 794 12.84 17.58 -40.93
CA SER A 794 12.25 17.72 -39.58
C SER A 794 10.86 18.33 -39.66
N ASP A 795 9.99 17.98 -38.73
CA ASP A 795 8.59 18.43 -38.63
C ASP A 795 8.48 19.97 -38.67
N ARG A 796 9.37 20.66 -37.94
CA ARG A 796 9.57 22.13 -37.99
C ARG A 796 9.85 22.70 -39.38
N GLU A 797 10.65 22.03 -40.19
CA GLU A 797 11.00 22.49 -41.55
C GLU A 797 9.80 22.33 -42.50
N GLU A 798 8.97 21.32 -42.29
CA GLU A 798 7.79 20.98 -43.09
C GLU A 798 6.60 21.87 -42.71
N SER A 799 6.38 22.12 -41.43
CA SER A 799 5.38 23.08 -40.93
C SER A 799 5.62 24.53 -41.38
N GLY A 800 6.76 24.82 -42.01
CA GLY A 800 7.08 26.11 -42.61
C GLY A 800 7.56 27.15 -41.60
N PHE A 801 7.88 26.74 -40.38
CA PHE A 801 8.59 27.56 -39.41
C PHE A 801 10.05 27.79 -39.83
N THR A 802 10.71 28.78 -39.24
CA THR A 802 12.11 29.10 -39.57
C THR A 802 12.98 28.85 -38.35
N ASP A 803 14.17 28.26 -38.55
CA ASP A 803 15.15 27.94 -37.49
C ASP A 803 15.55 29.17 -36.65
N HIS A 804 15.37 29.10 -35.32
CA HIS A 804 15.83 30.15 -34.39
C HIS A 804 16.07 29.70 -32.95
N THR A 805 17.33 29.65 -32.55
CA THR A 805 17.78 29.24 -31.22
C THR A 805 17.67 30.29 -30.09
N THR A 806 16.79 31.31 -30.17
CA THR A 806 16.70 32.39 -29.14
C THR A 806 15.34 33.12 -29.08
N ALA A 807 14.19 32.44 -29.08
CA ALA A 807 12.95 33.10 -28.63
C ALA A 807 12.88 33.11 -27.09
N GLY A 808 12.15 34.07 -26.53
CA GLY A 808 11.72 33.97 -25.14
C GLY A 808 10.50 33.05 -25.08
N ASP A 809 10.12 32.71 -23.87
CA ASP A 809 8.87 32.09 -23.50
C ASP A 809 8.38 32.94 -22.30
N GLU A 810 7.40 33.81 -22.52
CA GLU A 810 6.97 34.87 -21.60
C GLU A 810 5.96 34.40 -20.54
N ASP A 811 5.21 33.31 -20.78
CA ASP A 811 4.31 32.67 -19.83
C ASP A 811 4.71 31.25 -19.39
N THR A 812 5.87 30.77 -19.85
CA THR A 812 6.57 29.57 -19.35
C THR A 812 5.78 28.29 -19.53
N ASP A 813 5.08 28.16 -20.66
CA ASP A 813 4.28 26.99 -21.01
C ASP A 813 5.00 26.01 -21.95
N GLY A 814 6.27 26.27 -22.28
CA GLY A 814 7.10 25.40 -23.12
C GLY A 814 6.99 25.70 -24.62
N LEU A 815 5.95 26.41 -25.07
CA LEU A 815 5.86 26.87 -26.44
C LEU A 815 6.54 28.25 -26.60
N LEU A 816 7.56 28.33 -27.46
CA LEU A 816 8.31 29.59 -27.62
C LEU A 816 7.45 30.74 -28.20
N ASP A 817 7.69 31.99 -27.74
CA ASP A 817 6.95 33.23 -28.09
C ASP A 817 6.74 33.49 -29.61
N ARG A 818 7.56 32.83 -30.42
CA ARG A 818 7.59 32.98 -31.87
C ARG A 818 6.63 32.06 -32.61
N TYR A 819 6.28 30.95 -31.99
CA TYR A 819 5.33 29.97 -32.48
C TYR A 819 3.92 30.40 -32.05
N GLU A 820 3.84 31.16 -30.95
CA GLU A 820 2.63 31.82 -30.47
C GLU A 820 1.87 32.63 -31.53
N SER A 821 0.63 32.21 -31.77
CA SER A 821 -0.22 32.78 -32.81
C SER A 821 -1.19 33.87 -32.32
N GLY A 822 -0.78 34.70 -31.37
CA GLY A 822 -1.67 35.73 -30.83
C GLY A 822 -1.03 36.72 -29.86
N SER A 823 -1.32 36.53 -28.58
CA SER A 823 -0.70 37.24 -27.45
C SER A 823 0.44 36.37 -26.95
N THR A 824 1.59 36.95 -26.59
CA THR A 824 2.71 36.15 -26.07
C THR A 824 2.60 35.80 -24.58
N ASN A 825 1.36 35.72 -24.09
CA ASN A 825 1.02 35.60 -22.68
C ASN A 825 -0.49 35.36 -22.61
N ASP A 826 -0.94 34.25 -23.17
CA ASP A 826 -2.33 33.81 -22.99
C ASP A 826 -2.47 32.59 -22.07
N GLY A 827 -1.37 32.17 -21.44
CA GLY A 827 -1.28 31.06 -20.50
C GLY A 827 -1.19 29.73 -21.24
N PHE A 828 -1.39 28.61 -20.53
CA PHE A 828 -1.33 27.23 -21.07
C PHE A 828 -2.46 26.89 -22.08
N ASP A 829 -2.64 27.67 -23.14
CA ASP A 829 -3.54 27.38 -24.26
C ASP A 829 -2.95 26.22 -25.07
N VAL A 830 -3.39 24.99 -24.77
CA VAL A 830 -2.87 23.72 -25.35
C VAL A 830 -2.89 23.62 -26.88
N ASN A 831 -3.51 24.57 -27.59
CA ASN A 831 -3.49 24.64 -29.06
C ASN A 831 -2.98 25.98 -29.59
N ASP A 832 -2.65 26.92 -28.72
CA ASP A 832 -2.06 28.24 -29.00
C ASP A 832 -2.65 28.92 -30.25
N GLN A 833 -3.99 28.90 -30.37
CA GLN A 833 -4.73 29.52 -31.48
C GLN A 833 -4.32 29.03 -32.89
N LEU A 834 -3.49 27.98 -33.00
CA LEU A 834 -3.14 27.28 -34.24
C LEU A 834 -4.36 26.61 -34.88
N ILE A 835 -5.48 26.63 -34.16
CA ILE A 835 -6.81 26.36 -34.69
C ILE A 835 -7.62 27.67 -34.65
N ASN A 836 -8.08 28.15 -35.79
CA ASN A 836 -8.91 29.36 -35.83
C ASN A 836 -10.35 29.10 -35.36
N ALA A 837 -11.11 30.18 -35.12
CA ALA A 837 -12.52 30.12 -34.68
C ALA A 837 -13.50 29.37 -35.62
N SER A 838 -13.07 28.96 -36.80
CA SER A 838 -13.84 28.07 -37.70
C SER A 838 -13.48 26.59 -37.53
N GLY A 839 -12.57 26.26 -36.62
CA GLY A 839 -12.05 24.92 -36.36
C GLY A 839 -11.04 24.45 -37.41
N HIS A 840 -10.33 25.36 -38.08
CA HIS A 840 -9.33 25.00 -39.09
C HIS A 840 -7.93 25.30 -38.56
N PHE A 841 -6.98 24.39 -38.80
CA PHE A 841 -5.56 24.63 -38.57
C PHE A 841 -5.06 25.84 -39.37
N THR A 842 -4.18 26.64 -38.77
CA THR A 842 -3.58 27.85 -39.36
C THR A 842 -2.10 27.69 -39.71
N LEU A 843 -1.57 26.46 -39.62
CA LEU A 843 -0.19 26.15 -39.98
C LEU A 843 0.09 26.46 -41.47
N PRO A 844 1.25 27.05 -41.80
CA PRO A 844 1.63 27.32 -43.19
C PRO A 844 1.83 26.05 -44.03
N ASP A 845 0.97 25.83 -45.03
CA ASP A 845 1.17 24.81 -46.08
C ASP A 845 2.15 25.36 -47.15
N THR A 846 3.39 24.84 -47.16
CA THR A 846 4.49 25.41 -47.95
C THR A 846 4.50 24.90 -49.40
N ASP A 847 4.02 23.68 -49.66
CA ASP A 847 4.14 23.03 -50.97
C ASP A 847 2.79 22.80 -51.69
N ASN A 848 1.67 22.99 -50.99
CA ASN A 848 0.31 23.00 -51.48
C ASN A 848 -0.14 21.65 -52.08
N ASP A 849 0.40 20.57 -51.52
CA ASP A 849 0.18 19.16 -51.81
C ASP A 849 -1.14 18.62 -51.20
N THR A 850 -1.73 17.58 -51.79
CA THR A 850 -2.93 16.88 -51.26
C THR A 850 -2.91 15.37 -51.63
N ALA A 851 -1.77 14.63 -51.60
CA ALA A 851 -1.73 13.13 -51.46
C ALA A 851 -0.32 12.52 -51.28
N ASP A 852 0.00 11.62 -50.30
CA ASP A 852 -0.72 10.40 -49.84
C ASP A 852 -0.46 9.92 -48.36
N ASN A 853 0.07 10.74 -47.47
CA ASN A 853 0.12 10.54 -45.99
C ASN A 853 -0.82 11.48 -45.22
N GLY A 854 -1.26 12.58 -45.82
CA GLY A 854 -2.32 13.41 -45.24
C GLY A 854 -3.33 13.95 -46.27
N SER A 855 -3.00 14.01 -47.56
CA SER A 855 -3.79 13.66 -48.76
C SER A 855 -5.28 14.04 -48.95
N ASN A 856 -6.12 13.79 -47.96
CA ASN A 856 -7.51 14.24 -47.96
C ASN A 856 -7.94 14.74 -46.58
N ALA A 857 -7.00 15.34 -45.84
CA ALA A 857 -7.23 16.05 -44.60
C ALA A 857 -8.43 17.00 -44.71
N ALA A 858 -9.39 16.77 -43.82
CA ALA A 858 -10.53 17.65 -43.58
C ALA A 858 -11.23 17.27 -42.26
N PRO A 859 -10.83 17.90 -41.14
CA PRO A 859 -11.79 18.70 -40.37
C PRO A 859 -11.44 20.22 -40.44
N PRO A 860 -11.94 20.94 -41.46
CA PRO A 860 -12.59 20.42 -42.62
C PRO A 860 -11.88 20.71 -43.95
N THR A 861 -10.60 21.14 -44.06
CA THR A 861 -9.96 21.16 -45.41
C THR A 861 -8.41 21.26 -45.59
N THR A 862 -7.52 21.33 -44.59
CA THR A 862 -6.07 21.39 -44.89
C THR A 862 -5.21 20.62 -43.90
N ASP A 863 -4.16 20.02 -44.44
CA ASP A 863 -3.31 18.97 -43.89
C ASP A 863 -2.14 19.51 -43.08
N LEU A 864 -1.50 18.63 -42.32
CA LEU A 864 -0.33 18.92 -41.51
C LEU A 864 0.88 18.25 -42.17
N ASP A 865 1.76 19.09 -42.73
CA ASP A 865 2.90 18.75 -43.62
C ASP A 865 3.87 17.73 -42.99
N TYR A 866 4.10 17.79 -41.68
CA TYR A 866 5.08 17.00 -40.91
C TYR A 866 4.80 15.48 -40.76
N ARG A 867 3.72 14.98 -41.36
CA ARG A 867 3.45 13.52 -41.44
C ARG A 867 3.57 12.97 -42.87
N ASP A 868 3.92 13.88 -43.78
CA ASP A 868 4.50 13.84 -45.11
C ASP A 868 5.47 12.73 -45.58
N ASP A 869 5.38 11.40 -45.26
CA ASP A 869 6.38 10.41 -45.76
C ASP A 869 6.73 10.56 -47.26
N ASN A 870 7.77 11.36 -47.55
CA ASN A 870 8.23 11.64 -48.89
C ASN A 870 9.17 10.53 -49.37
N ALA A 871 9.44 9.49 -48.58
CA ALA A 871 10.35 8.43 -48.97
C ALA A 871 9.71 7.51 -50.01
N THR A 872 10.19 7.59 -51.26
CA THR A 872 9.73 6.67 -52.30
C THR A 872 10.02 5.20 -51.93
N THR A 873 9.00 4.37 -51.69
CA THR A 873 9.18 2.94 -51.38
C THR A 873 8.63 2.02 -52.47
N LEU A 874 9.14 0.78 -52.55
CA LEU A 874 8.74 -0.22 -53.54
C LEU A 874 8.44 -1.59 -52.90
N ALA A 875 7.30 -2.18 -53.26
CA ALA A 875 6.86 -3.50 -52.79
C ALA A 875 6.40 -4.40 -53.95
N ILE A 876 6.66 -5.71 -53.89
CA ILE A 876 6.13 -6.69 -54.86
C ILE A 876 5.13 -7.66 -54.23
N ALA A 877 4.02 -7.93 -54.91
CA ALA A 877 3.02 -8.92 -54.53
C ALA A 877 2.63 -9.83 -55.70
N ALA A 878 2.36 -11.10 -55.42
CA ALA A 878 1.83 -12.03 -56.42
C ALA A 878 0.32 -11.82 -56.60
N LYS A 879 -0.13 -11.51 -57.81
CA LYS A 879 -1.55 -11.41 -58.16
C LYS A 879 -2.17 -12.79 -58.37
N ASP A 880 -1.37 -13.68 -58.95
CA ASP A 880 -1.72 -15.06 -59.29
C ASP A 880 -0.64 -16.01 -58.76
N ALA A 881 -0.66 -16.26 -57.44
CA ALA A 881 0.44 -16.97 -56.76
C ALA A 881 0.53 -18.47 -57.05
N THR A 882 -0.52 -19.10 -57.59
CA THR A 882 -0.53 -20.56 -57.82
C THR A 882 -1.36 -20.93 -59.06
N LYS A 883 -0.73 -21.60 -60.03
CA LYS A 883 -1.38 -22.10 -61.26
C LYS A 883 -0.71 -23.40 -61.73
N ALA A 884 -1.43 -24.16 -62.55
CA ALA A 884 -0.83 -25.28 -63.26
C ALA A 884 -0.04 -24.81 -64.49
N GLU A 885 1.01 -25.55 -64.86
CA GLU A 885 1.84 -25.24 -66.04
C GLU A 885 1.08 -25.45 -67.35
N GLY A 886 0.22 -26.47 -67.40
CA GLY A 886 -0.60 -26.86 -68.56
C GLY A 886 0.15 -27.76 -69.55
N ASP A 887 -0.58 -28.57 -70.32
CA ASP A 887 -0.01 -29.58 -71.24
C ASP A 887 0.91 -29.05 -72.37
N SER A 888 0.86 -27.74 -72.67
CA SER A 888 1.64 -27.09 -73.75
C SER A 888 1.58 -25.57 -73.70
N GLY A 889 2.58 -24.90 -74.30
CA GLY A 889 2.59 -23.45 -74.43
C GLY A 889 3.20 -22.79 -73.20
N THR A 890 2.65 -21.66 -72.75
CA THR A 890 3.09 -21.01 -71.51
C THR A 890 1.91 -20.51 -70.68
N THR A 891 2.01 -20.66 -69.37
CA THR A 891 1.05 -20.13 -68.40
C THR A 891 1.59 -18.86 -67.74
N PRO A 892 0.85 -17.72 -67.77
CA PRO A 892 1.31 -16.47 -67.20
C PRO A 892 1.02 -16.36 -65.70
N PHE A 893 2.05 -16.04 -64.92
CA PHE A 893 1.99 -15.62 -63.52
C PHE A 893 2.24 -14.11 -63.46
N THR A 894 1.33 -13.37 -62.83
CA THR A 894 1.41 -11.90 -62.75
C THR A 894 1.78 -11.45 -61.34
N PHE A 895 2.70 -10.51 -61.24
CA PHE A 895 3.10 -9.86 -60.00
C PHE A 895 2.93 -8.36 -60.16
N THR A 896 2.45 -7.69 -59.12
CA THR A 896 2.27 -6.24 -59.08
C THR A 896 3.38 -5.66 -58.22
N ILE A 897 4.07 -4.66 -58.76
CA ILE A 897 5.01 -3.82 -58.02
C ILE A 897 4.31 -2.50 -57.73
N THR A 898 4.29 -2.09 -56.47
CA THR A 898 3.69 -0.84 -55.98
C THR A 898 4.79 0.13 -55.59
N ARG A 899 4.66 1.39 -56.01
CA ARG A 899 5.43 2.57 -55.56
C ARG A 899 4.54 3.36 -54.59
N SER A 900 5.09 3.77 -53.46
CA SER A 900 4.46 4.59 -52.40
C SER A 900 5.40 5.73 -51.99
N GLY A 901 4.94 6.69 -51.18
CA GLY A 901 5.66 7.92 -50.84
C GLY A 901 5.77 8.89 -52.01
N ASP A 902 6.88 9.63 -52.15
CA ASP A 902 7.06 10.58 -53.26
C ASP A 902 6.89 9.91 -54.64
N HIS A 903 5.93 10.42 -55.40
CA HIS A 903 5.64 9.98 -56.77
C HIS A 903 6.29 10.87 -57.84
N SER A 904 6.99 11.91 -57.43
CA SER A 904 7.69 12.83 -58.30
C SER A 904 8.85 12.15 -59.02
N GLY A 905 9.06 12.56 -60.26
CA GLY A 905 10.15 12.03 -61.07
C GLY A 905 10.05 10.53 -61.37
N THR A 906 11.13 9.99 -61.93
CA THR A 906 11.18 8.61 -62.41
C THR A 906 11.86 7.70 -61.39
N THR A 907 11.38 6.47 -61.17
CA THR A 907 12.05 5.49 -60.29
C THR A 907 12.23 4.16 -61.00
N ASP A 908 13.45 3.63 -61.04
CA ASP A 908 13.77 2.34 -61.66
C ASP A 908 13.92 1.24 -60.61
N VAL A 909 13.50 0.01 -60.91
CA VAL A 909 13.80 -1.18 -60.08
C VAL A 909 13.96 -2.43 -60.94
N THR A 910 14.94 -3.28 -60.58
CA THR A 910 15.23 -4.53 -61.29
C THR A 910 14.57 -5.71 -60.60
N TRP A 911 13.86 -6.56 -61.33
CA TRP A 911 13.31 -7.82 -60.83
C TRP A 911 14.02 -9.02 -61.45
N SER A 912 14.13 -10.11 -60.69
CA SER A 912 14.71 -11.38 -61.17
C SER A 912 13.98 -12.58 -60.58
N VAL A 913 13.92 -13.69 -61.33
CA VAL A 913 13.34 -14.95 -60.88
C VAL A 913 14.45 -15.89 -60.40
N SER A 914 14.16 -16.61 -59.32
CA SER A 914 14.95 -17.77 -58.86
C SER A 914 14.06 -18.97 -58.60
N GLY A 915 14.58 -20.17 -58.85
CA GLY A 915 13.85 -21.41 -58.67
C GLY A 915 13.85 -21.91 -57.22
N ASN A 916 12.71 -22.43 -56.78
CA ASN A 916 12.52 -23.18 -55.54
C ASN A 916 11.83 -24.52 -55.85
N GLY A 917 12.58 -25.41 -56.52
CA GLY A 917 12.03 -26.60 -57.17
C GLY A 917 12.08 -26.45 -58.68
N ALA A 918 11.52 -25.35 -59.20
CA ALA A 918 11.55 -25.03 -60.62
C ALA A 918 12.98 -24.75 -61.11
N ASP A 919 13.30 -25.22 -62.31
CA ASP A 919 14.56 -24.98 -63.00
C ASP A 919 14.41 -24.02 -64.20
N ALA A 920 15.50 -23.81 -64.93
CA ALA A 920 15.50 -22.84 -66.02
C ALA A 920 14.64 -23.27 -67.23
N ASN A 921 14.39 -24.57 -67.41
CA ASN A 921 13.58 -25.11 -68.50
C ASN A 921 12.10 -24.71 -68.35
N ASP A 922 11.61 -24.62 -67.11
CA ASP A 922 10.25 -24.14 -66.79
C ASP A 922 10.04 -22.70 -67.27
N PHE A 923 11.13 -21.96 -67.50
CA PHE A 923 11.08 -20.58 -67.99
C PHE A 923 11.71 -20.41 -69.39
N GLY A 924 11.80 -21.48 -70.18
CA GLY A 924 12.28 -21.41 -71.57
C GLY A 924 13.81 -21.46 -71.72
N GLY A 925 14.53 -21.92 -70.69
CA GLY A 925 15.96 -22.23 -70.69
C GLY A 925 16.84 -21.27 -69.86
N THR A 926 16.29 -20.18 -69.32
CA THR A 926 16.96 -19.22 -68.43
C THR A 926 15.95 -18.56 -67.50
N PHE A 927 16.34 -18.27 -66.25
CA PHE A 927 15.47 -17.52 -65.33
C PHE A 927 15.21 -16.07 -65.85
N PRO A 928 13.95 -15.61 -65.89
CA PRO A 928 13.61 -14.26 -66.34
C PRO A 928 14.11 -13.16 -65.39
N SER A 929 14.50 -12.01 -65.95
CA SER A 929 14.84 -10.78 -65.22
C SER A 929 14.68 -9.56 -66.12
N ASP A 930 14.26 -8.41 -65.57
CA ASP A 930 14.18 -7.13 -66.30
C ASP A 930 14.23 -5.93 -65.33
N THR A 931 14.34 -4.71 -65.86
CA THR A 931 14.23 -3.46 -65.10
C THR A 931 12.97 -2.71 -65.51
N ILE A 932 12.17 -2.29 -64.53
CA ILE A 932 10.98 -1.45 -64.75
C ILE A 932 11.28 -0.01 -64.35
N THR A 933 10.61 0.93 -65.02
CA THR A 933 10.65 2.37 -64.70
C THR A 933 9.23 2.82 -64.37
N PHE A 934 9.04 3.40 -63.20
CA PHE A 934 7.90 4.23 -62.86
C PHE A 934 8.16 5.63 -63.40
N ALA A 935 7.23 6.17 -64.17
CA ALA A 935 7.21 7.58 -64.53
C ALA A 935 6.66 8.42 -63.36
N ASP A 936 6.81 9.73 -63.49
CA ASP A 936 6.20 10.74 -62.62
C ASP A 936 4.70 10.46 -62.43
N GLY A 937 4.27 10.31 -61.17
CA GLY A 937 2.89 9.99 -60.77
C GLY A 937 2.44 8.54 -61.01
N GLU A 938 3.30 7.63 -61.48
CA GLU A 938 2.93 6.21 -61.60
C GLU A 938 3.15 5.45 -60.29
N THR A 939 2.11 4.79 -59.79
CA THR A 939 2.12 4.10 -58.49
C THR A 939 2.14 2.57 -58.59
N THR A 940 1.82 1.98 -59.76
CA THR A 940 1.81 0.52 -59.93
C THR A 940 2.32 0.04 -61.30
N LYS A 941 2.98 -1.12 -61.32
CA LYS A 941 3.38 -1.85 -62.54
C LYS A 941 3.15 -3.35 -62.38
N ASP A 942 2.49 -3.97 -63.36
CA ASP A 942 2.37 -5.42 -63.43
C ASP A 942 3.52 -6.01 -64.27
N ILE A 943 4.18 -7.04 -63.75
CA ILE A 943 5.12 -7.90 -64.49
C ILE A 943 4.52 -9.29 -64.70
N THR A 944 4.88 -9.95 -65.80
CA THR A 944 4.36 -11.29 -66.14
C THR A 944 5.50 -12.27 -66.37
N ILE A 945 5.49 -13.36 -65.63
CA ILE A 945 6.42 -14.48 -65.73
C ILE A 945 5.69 -15.63 -66.45
N ASN A 946 6.24 -16.11 -67.55
CA ASN A 946 5.65 -17.19 -68.33
C ASN A 946 6.31 -18.53 -67.96
N VAL A 947 5.53 -19.45 -67.41
CA VAL A 947 5.93 -20.83 -67.11
C VAL A 947 5.62 -21.71 -68.32
N SER A 948 6.55 -22.55 -68.75
CA SER A 948 6.44 -23.43 -69.92
C SER A 948 5.62 -24.64 -69.55
N GLY A 949 4.58 -24.92 -70.32
CA GLY A 949 3.75 -26.10 -70.11
C GLY A 949 4.25 -27.31 -70.90
N ASP A 950 4.24 -28.48 -70.29
CA ASP A 950 4.54 -29.75 -70.94
C ASP A 950 3.68 -30.93 -70.44
N SER A 951 4.09 -32.18 -70.70
CA SER A 951 3.27 -33.38 -70.38
C SER A 951 4.01 -34.40 -69.50
N LEU A 952 5.10 -33.96 -68.86
CA LEU A 952 5.94 -34.75 -67.97
C LEU A 952 5.35 -34.72 -66.57
N ILE A 953 5.26 -35.89 -65.93
CA ILE A 953 4.79 -35.93 -64.54
C ILE A 953 5.93 -35.48 -63.63
N GLU A 954 5.78 -34.28 -63.10
CA GLU A 954 6.73 -33.65 -62.18
C GLU A 954 6.07 -33.40 -60.81
N GLY A 955 6.86 -32.88 -59.84
CA GLY A 955 6.32 -32.47 -58.55
C GLY A 955 5.57 -31.14 -58.65
N ASN A 956 4.92 -30.71 -57.57
CA ASN A 956 4.62 -29.28 -57.45
C ASN A 956 5.92 -28.55 -57.12
N GLU A 957 6.17 -27.42 -57.79
CA GLU A 957 7.43 -26.69 -57.73
C GLU A 957 7.18 -25.21 -57.49
N GLY A 958 8.15 -24.50 -56.92
CA GLY A 958 8.04 -23.07 -56.64
C GLY A 958 9.09 -22.25 -57.36
N PHE A 959 8.84 -20.94 -57.44
CA PHE A 959 9.83 -19.93 -57.81
C PHE A 959 9.60 -18.65 -57.01
N GLN A 960 10.62 -17.81 -56.91
CA GLN A 960 10.57 -16.53 -56.21
C GLN A 960 10.98 -15.40 -57.16
N VAL A 961 10.23 -14.30 -57.14
CA VAL A 961 10.59 -13.05 -57.82
C VAL A 961 11.17 -12.09 -56.79
N THR A 962 12.32 -11.49 -57.08
CA THR A 962 13.04 -10.60 -56.15
C THR A 962 13.34 -9.25 -56.80
N LEU A 963 13.03 -8.17 -56.09
CA LEU A 963 13.37 -6.79 -56.45
C LEU A 963 14.79 -6.43 -56.00
N SER A 964 15.48 -5.60 -56.77
CA SER A 964 16.85 -5.16 -56.50
C SER A 964 17.19 -3.88 -57.25
N ASN A 965 18.22 -3.18 -56.79
CA ASN A 965 18.76 -1.97 -57.42
C ASN A 965 17.70 -0.89 -57.70
N PRO A 966 16.92 -0.45 -56.69
CA PRO A 966 16.08 0.73 -56.84
C PRO A 966 16.94 1.97 -57.15
N SER A 967 16.42 2.90 -57.95
CA SER A 967 17.09 4.18 -58.26
C SER A 967 16.43 5.35 -57.55
N ASN A 968 17.05 6.54 -57.64
CA ASN A 968 16.52 7.81 -57.12
C ASN A 968 16.15 7.79 -55.63
N GLY A 969 16.98 7.14 -54.81
CA GLY A 969 16.78 7.12 -53.36
C GLY A 969 15.73 6.12 -52.87
N ALA A 970 14.97 5.51 -53.78
CA ALA A 970 13.89 4.62 -53.39
C ALA A 970 14.36 3.39 -52.61
N SER A 971 13.59 2.99 -51.61
CA SER A 971 13.85 1.80 -50.80
C SER A 971 12.91 0.65 -51.21
N VAL A 972 13.25 -0.59 -50.86
CA VAL A 972 12.42 -1.77 -51.14
C VAL A 972 11.89 -2.34 -49.84
N THR A 973 10.61 -2.12 -49.54
CA THR A 973 9.95 -2.56 -48.31
C THR A 973 9.54 -4.03 -48.38
N THR A 974 9.07 -4.49 -49.56
CA THR A 974 8.82 -5.91 -49.82
C THR A 974 9.66 -6.40 -50.99
N ALA A 975 10.77 -7.07 -50.68
CA ALA A 975 11.77 -7.44 -51.69
C ALA A 975 11.43 -8.69 -52.51
N SER A 976 10.49 -9.54 -52.09
CA SER A 976 10.21 -10.78 -52.83
C SER A 976 8.76 -11.27 -52.75
N ALA A 977 8.32 -11.97 -53.79
CA ALA A 977 7.02 -12.65 -53.86
C ALA A 977 7.19 -14.04 -54.50
N ASN A 978 6.44 -15.02 -54.01
CA ASN A 978 6.55 -16.42 -54.44
C ASN A 978 5.45 -16.80 -55.46
N GLY A 979 5.78 -17.67 -56.39
CA GLY A 979 4.87 -18.38 -57.28
C GLY A 979 4.98 -19.89 -57.10
N SER A 980 3.86 -20.60 -57.29
CA SER A 980 3.77 -22.06 -57.19
C SER A 980 3.19 -22.66 -58.47
N ILE A 981 3.93 -23.59 -59.06
CA ILE A 981 3.60 -24.34 -60.26
C ILE A 981 3.04 -25.69 -59.81
N THR A 982 1.76 -25.94 -60.10
CA THR A 982 1.10 -27.21 -59.74
C THR A 982 1.09 -28.17 -60.91
N ASN A 983 1.52 -29.41 -60.67
CA ASN A 983 1.46 -30.47 -61.67
C ASN A 983 -0.01 -30.81 -62.03
N ASP A 984 -0.38 -30.65 -63.30
CA ASP A 984 -1.67 -31.09 -63.86
C ASP A 984 -1.59 -32.33 -64.77
N ASP A 985 -0.40 -32.94 -64.87
CA ASP A 985 -0.13 -34.12 -65.66
C ASP A 985 -0.43 -35.44 -64.95
N ALA A 986 -1.03 -36.36 -65.72
CA ALA A 986 -1.30 -37.72 -65.27
C ALA A 986 -1.17 -38.75 -66.40
N THR A 987 -0.55 -39.89 -66.09
CA THR A 987 -0.62 -41.07 -66.95
C THR A 987 -2.00 -41.70 -66.80
N THR A 988 -2.82 -41.71 -67.84
CA THR A 988 -4.13 -42.34 -67.85
C THR A 988 -4.17 -43.60 -68.72
N LEU A 989 -4.89 -44.62 -68.26
CA LEU A 989 -5.15 -45.86 -69.01
C LEU A 989 -6.66 -45.98 -69.30
N ALA A 990 -7.01 -46.22 -70.56
CA ALA A 990 -8.38 -46.50 -70.98
C ALA A 990 -8.48 -47.87 -71.64
N ILE A 991 -9.57 -48.61 -71.40
CA ILE A 991 -9.86 -49.89 -72.06
C ILE A 991 -11.12 -49.77 -72.92
N ALA A 992 -11.07 -50.25 -74.16
CA ALA A 992 -12.22 -50.32 -75.05
C ALA A 992 -12.30 -51.70 -75.72
N ALA A 993 -13.49 -52.29 -75.77
CA ALA A 993 -13.69 -53.52 -76.53
C ALA A 993 -13.52 -53.24 -78.03
N LYS A 994 -12.63 -53.96 -78.71
CA LYS A 994 -12.50 -53.91 -80.16
C LYS A 994 -13.74 -54.52 -80.83
N ASP A 995 -14.28 -55.56 -80.22
CA ASP A 995 -15.55 -56.19 -80.57
C ASP A 995 -16.35 -56.47 -79.30
N ALA A 996 -17.37 -55.67 -79.01
CA ALA A 996 -18.16 -55.81 -77.77
C ALA A 996 -19.13 -57.02 -77.78
N THR A 997 -19.42 -57.57 -78.96
CA THR A 997 -20.35 -58.70 -79.13
C THR A 997 -19.85 -59.67 -80.19
N LYS A 998 -19.81 -60.97 -79.85
CA LYS A 998 -19.50 -62.10 -80.75
C LYS A 998 -20.29 -63.33 -80.32
N ALA A 999 -20.58 -64.22 -81.26
CA ALA A 999 -21.14 -65.54 -80.95
C ALA A 999 -20.05 -66.46 -80.37
N GLU A 1000 -20.40 -67.36 -79.43
CA GLU A 1000 -19.44 -68.24 -78.74
C GLU A 1000 -18.74 -69.27 -79.67
N GLY A 1001 -19.42 -69.69 -80.74
CA GLY A 1001 -18.92 -70.65 -81.74
C GLY A 1001 -19.16 -72.12 -81.36
N ASP A 1002 -19.18 -73.00 -82.37
CA ASP A 1002 -19.56 -74.43 -82.20
C ASP A 1002 -18.38 -75.36 -81.84
N SER A 1003 -17.13 -74.86 -81.82
CA SER A 1003 -15.92 -75.57 -81.34
C SER A 1003 -14.73 -74.61 -81.16
N GLY A 1004 -13.79 -74.93 -80.26
CA GLY A 1004 -12.61 -74.09 -79.98
C GLY A 1004 -12.91 -72.92 -79.02
N THR A 1005 -12.08 -71.87 -79.06
CA THR A 1005 -12.27 -70.64 -78.26
C THR A 1005 -12.46 -69.42 -79.16
N THR A 1006 -13.47 -68.60 -78.88
CA THR A 1006 -13.70 -67.33 -79.60
C THR A 1006 -13.06 -66.15 -78.86
N PRO A 1007 -12.09 -65.43 -79.47
CA PRO A 1007 -11.41 -64.33 -78.79
C PRO A 1007 -12.23 -63.03 -78.79
N PHE A 1008 -12.39 -62.45 -77.59
CA PHE A 1008 -12.74 -61.05 -77.40
C PHE A 1008 -11.46 -60.25 -77.22
N THR A 1009 -11.31 -59.16 -77.98
CA THR A 1009 -10.12 -58.31 -77.93
C THR A 1009 -10.49 -56.95 -77.37
N PHE A 1010 -9.66 -56.44 -76.47
CA PHE A 1010 -9.78 -55.10 -75.91
C PHE A 1010 -8.51 -54.31 -76.26
N THR A 1011 -8.66 -53.03 -76.59
CA THR A 1011 -7.56 -52.08 -76.76
C THR A 1011 -7.35 -51.38 -75.43
N ILE A 1012 -6.11 -51.35 -74.96
CA ILE A 1012 -5.67 -50.49 -73.84
C ILE A 1012 -4.95 -49.29 -74.45
N THR A 1013 -5.41 -48.09 -74.15
CA THR A 1013 -4.79 -46.82 -74.55
C THR A 1013 -4.13 -46.20 -73.34
N ARG A 1014 -2.84 -45.87 -73.44
CA ARG A 1014 -2.12 -45.01 -72.49
C ARG A 1014 -2.08 -43.59 -73.06
N SER A 1015 -2.36 -42.59 -72.24
CA SER A 1015 -2.30 -41.16 -72.57
C SER A 1015 -1.60 -40.38 -71.43
N GLY A 1016 -1.13 -39.17 -71.70
CA GLY A 1016 -0.30 -38.37 -70.77
C GLY A 1016 1.18 -38.75 -70.88
N ASP A 1017 1.90 -38.73 -69.75
CA ASP A 1017 3.31 -39.12 -69.72
C ASP A 1017 3.53 -40.58 -70.20
N HIS A 1018 4.51 -40.74 -71.10
CA HIS A 1018 4.93 -42.02 -71.68
C HIS A 1018 6.26 -42.52 -71.13
N SER A 1019 6.86 -41.82 -70.18
CA SER A 1019 8.07 -42.24 -69.49
C SER A 1019 7.80 -43.47 -68.61
N GLY A 1020 8.80 -44.35 -68.47
CA GLY A 1020 8.68 -45.54 -67.61
C GLY A 1020 7.68 -46.62 -68.05
N THR A 1021 7.59 -47.68 -67.23
CA THR A 1021 6.71 -48.84 -67.44
C THR A 1021 5.44 -48.72 -66.59
N THR A 1022 4.27 -48.95 -67.19
CA THR A 1022 2.98 -49.03 -66.48
C THR A 1022 2.40 -50.43 -66.59
N ASP A 1023 2.06 -51.04 -65.45
CA ASP A 1023 1.42 -52.36 -65.40
C ASP A 1023 -0.08 -52.23 -65.09
N VAL A 1024 -0.91 -53.07 -65.71
CA VAL A 1024 -2.35 -53.18 -65.42
C VAL A 1024 -2.76 -54.63 -65.29
N THR A 1025 -3.33 -55.01 -64.14
CA THR A 1025 -3.93 -56.33 -63.94
C THR A 1025 -5.36 -56.33 -64.47
N TRP A 1026 -5.72 -57.34 -65.26
CA TRP A 1026 -7.08 -57.49 -65.78
C TRP A 1026 -7.69 -58.82 -65.32
N SER A 1027 -9.00 -58.84 -65.21
CA SER A 1027 -9.78 -60.05 -64.95
C SER A 1027 -11.09 -60.00 -65.72
N VAL A 1028 -11.70 -61.16 -65.92
CA VAL A 1028 -13.05 -61.30 -66.49
C VAL A 1028 -13.92 -61.91 -65.41
N SER A 1029 -15.02 -61.22 -65.07
CA SER A 1029 -15.98 -61.63 -64.02
C SER A 1029 -17.21 -62.32 -64.59
#